data_AF-A0AAX1CBP5-F1
#
_entry.id   AF-A0AAX1CBP5-F1
#
_cell.length_a   1.000
_cell.length_b   1.000
_cell.length_c   1.000
_cell.angle_alpha   90.00
_cell.angle_beta   90.00
_cell.angle_gamma   90.00
#
_symmetry.space_group_name_H-M   'P 1'
#
loop_
_entity.id
_entity.type
_entity.pdbx_description
1 polymer ?
#
loop_
_entity_poly.entity_id
_entity_poly.type
_entity_poly.pdbx_seq_one_letter_code
_entity_poly.pdbx_strand_id
1 'polypeptide(L)'
;MESTRLTTFSFDGKAGTLAKLTPILSSATIMPLYRFTVRKWQENSALVIENIVNSLGADNLIVRSSCRNEDRSGQSGAGEYDSITNVNGEAELCSAISHVIASYNGAIAEDEVLVQQMAQDVLACGVAMTRDPETGLPYYVINYTVDGQTDGVTSGSENVLSWIALKDEVANEPPVLKGMIALLQEVQLITAQTALDIEFAITKEGPVLFQVRPMTALDIPDSDHEFLKIIRKEAESLKEACDRLQAGHTEKIALFGIMPDWNPAEIIGVKPRTLAFDLYKYLITDLNWASARFRYGYRDMRGHKLMSSFAGTPYIAIPYSIESFIPASMPHDIVSSVVNASCHQLAQHPALHDKIEFAIVPTCFTPSLTLKNASSQPALKNLSKAEISLYLDELLKLTEHIISDNGPFANDLRLLPRIEQNLNELKEKNLRDTDPLQHFRIALSNASVIGEIFAGSARAAFIATSILKSLEQENVVPQGYTDNFLSRARTVGQQLSDDFCLLDKQLFLRKHGHIRPGTYDIHVARYDENPDSYFDWLSPPARPVRTVENTSDSRDLLLSIQKAFHHCGMDIHVKQFFTFALNAVEAREKVKYLYGAFVSEALSALTAWGALHHIDRDTLSHSPLNYFINEKYCDIDGIDAVAKENKRIWQSKSRLRSPSIIDSANALYAHEITVAKPNFITKERAEASVRVLTAGNTHSDDIEGTIVLIENADPGFDWIFTRRISGFITAYGGENSHMSIRAREFGIPAVIGIGERALNRLAGAQRLLMDCAASRVEILS
;
A
#
# COMPACT_ATOMS: atom_id res chain seq x y z
N MET A 1 42.14 -34.20 9.60
CA MET A 1 42.11 -34.76 10.96
C MET A 1 40.74 -34.45 11.53
N GLU A 2 40.03 -35.51 11.88
CA GLU A 2 38.74 -35.64 12.58
C GLU A 2 37.61 -34.65 12.28
N SER A 3 36.73 -35.12 11.38
CA SER A 3 35.32 -34.76 11.26
C SER A 3 34.60 -34.95 12.59
N THR A 4 34.39 -33.86 13.32
CA THR A 4 33.40 -33.81 14.41
C THR A 4 32.02 -33.78 13.75
N ARG A 5 31.30 -34.90 13.83
CA ARG A 5 29.87 -34.93 13.51
C ARG A 5 29.16 -33.96 14.46
N LEU A 6 28.75 -32.80 13.95
CA LEU A 6 27.80 -31.92 14.62
C LEU A 6 26.54 -32.75 14.89
N THR A 7 26.30 -33.10 16.15
CA THR A 7 25.01 -33.63 16.60
C THR A 7 23.95 -32.58 16.31
N THR A 8 23.04 -32.87 15.38
CA THR A 8 21.89 -32.02 15.06
C THR A 8 21.09 -31.71 16.34
N PHE A 9 20.91 -30.43 16.65
CA PHE A 9 20.08 -29.98 17.77
C PHE A 9 18.66 -30.51 17.58
N SER A 10 18.12 -31.19 18.60
CA SER A 10 16.75 -31.70 18.58
C SER A 10 15.84 -30.76 19.35
N PHE A 11 14.84 -30.23 18.66
CA PHE A 11 13.74 -29.52 19.32
C PHE A 11 12.95 -30.50 20.19
N ASP A 12 12.59 -30.03 21.36
CA ASP A 12 11.68 -30.69 22.32
C ASP A 12 10.52 -29.72 22.58
N GLY A 13 9.61 -30.04 23.50
CA GLY A 13 8.60 -29.09 23.96
C GLY A 13 9.22 -27.78 24.47
N LYS A 14 8.40 -26.72 24.61
CA LYS A 14 8.84 -25.37 25.02
C LYS A 14 9.87 -25.36 26.14
N ALA A 15 9.57 -26.07 27.24
CA ALA A 15 10.47 -26.17 28.40
C ALA A 15 11.77 -26.94 28.10
N GLY A 16 11.69 -28.04 27.35
CA GLY A 16 12.85 -28.86 27.00
C GLY A 16 13.83 -28.14 26.08
N THR A 17 13.32 -27.36 25.12
CA THR A 17 14.15 -26.55 24.21
C THR A 17 14.90 -25.47 24.98
N LEU A 18 14.24 -24.74 25.89
CA LEU A 18 14.90 -23.73 26.74
C LEU A 18 16.00 -24.35 27.61
N ALA A 19 15.72 -25.47 28.28
CA ALA A 19 16.69 -26.13 29.16
C ALA A 19 17.96 -26.59 28.41
N LYS A 20 17.83 -26.99 27.13
CA LYS A 20 18.98 -27.32 26.27
C LYS A 20 19.80 -26.10 25.87
N LEU A 21 19.17 -24.93 25.73
CA LEU A 21 19.82 -23.67 25.35
C LEU A 21 20.51 -22.99 26.53
N THR A 22 19.99 -23.10 27.76
CA THR A 22 20.53 -22.43 28.96
C THR A 22 22.05 -22.58 29.16
N PRO A 23 22.69 -23.76 29.02
CA PRO A 23 24.13 -23.87 29.27
C PRO A 23 25.03 -23.36 28.13
N ILE A 24 24.47 -23.03 26.97
CA ILE A 24 25.22 -22.73 25.74
C ILE A 24 24.93 -21.36 25.14
N LEU A 25 23.80 -20.74 25.48
CA LEU A 25 23.42 -19.41 25.03
C LEU A 25 24.20 -18.34 25.81
N SER A 26 24.83 -17.39 25.11
CA SER A 26 25.64 -16.33 25.70
C SER A 26 25.14 -14.92 25.40
N SER A 27 24.37 -14.75 24.32
CA SER A 27 23.84 -13.47 23.85
C SER A 27 22.56 -13.02 24.57
N ALA A 28 21.92 -13.92 25.32
CA ALA A 28 20.70 -13.63 26.06
C ALA A 28 20.60 -14.47 27.33
N THR A 29 19.76 -14.03 28.25
CA THR A 29 19.44 -14.77 29.48
C THR A 29 18.18 -15.61 29.26
N ILE A 30 18.19 -16.86 29.74
CA ILE A 30 16.95 -17.64 29.92
C ILE A 30 16.62 -17.60 31.41
N MET A 31 15.43 -17.11 31.75
CA MET A 31 15.02 -17.01 33.16
C MET A 31 14.96 -18.41 33.80
N PRO A 32 15.34 -18.56 35.08
CA PRO A 32 15.25 -19.82 35.80
C PRO A 32 13.87 -20.45 35.67
N LEU A 33 13.84 -21.74 35.32
CA LEU A 33 12.61 -22.47 35.03
C LEU A 33 12.57 -23.83 35.74
N TYR A 34 11.36 -24.30 36.02
CA TYR A 34 11.06 -25.61 36.57
C TYR A 34 9.94 -26.26 35.75
N ARG A 35 10.14 -27.51 35.32
CA ARG A 35 9.15 -28.28 34.55
C ARG A 35 8.77 -29.59 35.23
N PHE A 36 7.51 -29.96 35.11
CA PHE A 36 6.99 -31.23 35.63
C PHE A 36 5.83 -31.73 34.76
N THR A 37 5.51 -33.01 34.88
CA THR A 37 4.37 -33.62 34.19
C THR A 37 3.10 -33.54 35.02
N VAL A 38 1.94 -33.54 34.36
CA VAL A 38 0.62 -33.63 35.01
C VAL A 38 0.55 -34.84 35.94
N ARG A 39 1.22 -35.96 35.60
CA ARG A 39 1.35 -37.11 36.50
C ARG A 39 1.98 -36.73 37.85
N LYS A 40 3.12 -36.04 37.85
CA LYS A 40 3.80 -35.64 39.09
C LYS A 40 2.94 -34.71 39.93
N TRP A 41 2.19 -33.83 39.27
CA TRP A 41 1.23 -32.95 39.94
C TRP A 41 0.09 -33.72 40.62
N GLN A 42 -0.47 -34.72 39.92
CA GLN A 42 -1.55 -35.56 40.44
C GLN A 42 -1.06 -36.50 41.56
N GLU A 43 0.17 -36.98 41.48
CA GLU A 43 0.78 -37.85 42.51
C GLU A 43 1.07 -37.09 43.80
N ASN A 44 1.67 -35.89 43.72
CA ASN A 44 2.01 -35.10 44.90
C ASN A 44 2.23 -33.60 44.57
N SER A 45 1.14 -32.83 44.51
CA SER A 45 1.20 -31.38 44.24
C SER A 45 2.00 -30.60 45.28
N ALA A 46 1.92 -30.96 46.56
CA ALA A 46 2.66 -30.27 47.63
C ALA A 46 4.18 -30.35 47.43
N LEU A 47 4.69 -31.53 47.04
CA LEU A 47 6.11 -31.71 46.74
C LEU A 47 6.53 -30.93 45.48
N VAL A 48 5.65 -30.82 44.48
CA VAL A 48 5.92 -30.00 43.29
C VAL A 48 6.04 -28.53 43.67
N ILE A 49 5.11 -27.99 44.47
CA ILE A 49 5.16 -26.61 44.96
C ILE A 49 6.42 -26.36 45.77
N GLU A 50 6.75 -27.24 46.73
CA GLU A 50 7.96 -27.12 47.55
C GLU A 50 9.22 -27.05 46.68
N ASN A 51 9.33 -27.91 45.66
CA ASN A 51 10.46 -27.90 44.74
C ASN A 51 10.53 -26.62 43.90
N ILE A 52 9.39 -26.08 43.46
CA ILE A 52 9.33 -24.81 42.73
C ILE A 52 9.79 -23.67 43.63
N VAL A 53 9.25 -23.56 44.84
CA VAL A 53 9.60 -22.48 45.79
C VAL A 53 11.07 -22.53 46.16
N ASN A 54 11.61 -23.73 46.41
CA ASN A 54 13.03 -23.91 46.73
C ASN A 54 13.98 -23.56 45.56
N SER A 55 13.51 -23.66 44.31
CA SER A 55 14.35 -23.42 43.12
C SER A 55 14.18 -22.04 42.50
N LEU A 56 12.96 -21.49 42.50
CA LEU A 56 12.60 -20.25 41.82
C LEU A 56 12.16 -19.13 42.79
N GLY A 57 11.91 -19.43 44.05
CA GLY A 57 11.20 -18.53 44.99
C GLY A 57 9.68 -18.65 44.88
N ALA A 58 8.96 -17.89 45.71
CA ALA A 58 7.50 -17.95 45.80
C ALA A 58 6.77 -16.84 45.02
N ASP A 59 7.48 -15.80 44.58
CA ASP A 59 6.90 -14.57 44.05
C ASP A 59 7.40 -14.27 42.63
N ASN A 60 6.63 -13.46 41.88
CA ASN A 60 6.91 -13.07 40.50
C ASN A 60 7.12 -14.26 39.54
N LEU A 61 6.27 -15.27 39.66
CA LEU A 61 6.29 -16.43 38.79
C LEU A 61 5.30 -16.28 37.62
N ILE A 62 5.60 -16.95 36.52
CA ILE A 62 4.66 -17.22 35.43
C ILE A 62 4.47 -18.73 35.29
N VAL A 63 3.22 -19.15 35.17
CA VAL A 63 2.84 -20.55 34.89
C VAL A 63 2.34 -20.64 33.46
N ARG A 64 2.98 -21.46 32.64
CA ARG A 64 2.76 -21.56 31.19
C ARG A 64 2.40 -22.99 30.80
N SER A 65 1.54 -23.11 29.79
CA SER A 65 1.30 -24.37 29.10
C SER A 65 2.57 -24.90 28.43
N SER A 66 2.70 -26.22 28.38
CA SER A 66 3.72 -26.93 27.60
C SER A 66 3.18 -28.31 27.19
N CYS A 67 1.95 -28.34 26.66
CA CYS A 67 1.20 -29.56 26.37
C CYS A 67 1.73 -30.25 25.10
N ARG A 68 1.74 -31.60 25.05
CA ARG A 68 2.26 -32.33 23.85
C ARG A 68 1.43 -32.09 22.59
N ASN A 69 0.15 -31.77 22.72
CA ASN A 69 -0.73 -31.49 21.58
C ASN A 69 -0.51 -30.08 21.00
N GLU A 70 0.10 -29.16 21.77
CA GLU A 70 0.47 -27.80 21.35
C GLU A 70 1.59 -27.83 20.28
N ASP A 71 2.39 -28.90 20.29
CA ASP A 71 3.65 -29.04 19.54
C ASP A 71 3.62 -30.16 18.46
N ARG A 72 2.44 -30.59 17.95
CA ARG A 72 2.41 -31.55 16.83
C ARG A 72 2.96 -30.93 15.56
N SER A 73 3.90 -31.64 14.92
CA SER A 73 4.48 -31.28 13.62
C SER A 73 3.38 -31.12 12.55
N GLY A 74 2.94 -29.88 12.31
CA GLY A 74 2.01 -29.52 11.23
C GLY A 74 0.73 -28.80 11.64
N GLN A 75 0.43 -28.61 12.93
CA GLN A 75 -0.70 -27.78 13.38
C GLN A 75 -0.28 -26.99 14.64
N SER A 76 -0.23 -25.66 14.53
CA SER A 76 0.11 -24.79 15.67
C SER A 76 -1.13 -24.51 16.52
N GLY A 77 -1.22 -25.09 17.72
CA GLY A 77 -2.16 -24.69 18.77
C GLY A 77 -1.66 -23.45 19.53
N ALA A 78 -1.07 -22.47 18.84
CA ALA A 78 -0.46 -21.32 19.49
C ALA A 78 -1.53 -20.47 20.19
N GLY A 79 -1.42 -20.31 21.51
CA GLY A 79 -2.40 -19.57 22.33
C GLY A 79 -3.69 -20.35 22.61
N GLU A 80 -3.71 -21.67 22.41
CA GLU A 80 -4.87 -22.52 22.70
C GLU A 80 -5.10 -22.71 24.22
N TYR A 81 -4.05 -22.55 25.03
CA TYR A 81 -4.05 -22.84 26.47
C TYR A 81 -3.62 -21.63 27.31
N ASP A 82 -4.11 -21.57 28.54
CA ASP A 82 -3.93 -20.42 29.42
C ASP A 82 -2.49 -20.30 29.93
N SER A 83 -2.04 -19.06 30.13
CA SER A 83 -0.82 -18.73 30.87
C SER A 83 -1.15 -17.70 31.94
N ILE A 84 -0.71 -17.94 33.18
CA ILE A 84 -1.01 -17.07 34.32
C ILE A 84 0.28 -16.34 34.73
N THR A 85 0.27 -15.01 34.64
CA THR A 85 1.38 -14.12 35.00
C THR A 85 1.23 -13.59 36.43
N ASN A 86 2.30 -12.99 36.97
CA ASN A 86 2.32 -12.32 38.28
C ASN A 86 1.81 -13.20 39.44
N VAL A 87 2.22 -14.46 39.46
CA VAL A 87 1.80 -15.42 40.49
C VAL A 87 2.67 -15.23 41.73
N ASN A 88 2.04 -14.92 42.86
CA ASN A 88 2.72 -14.60 44.12
C ASN A 88 2.21 -15.45 45.30
N GLY A 89 3.14 -16.11 45.97
CA GLY A 89 2.86 -17.03 47.07
C GLY A 89 2.39 -18.41 46.61
N GLU A 90 2.55 -19.39 47.51
CA GLU A 90 2.25 -20.81 47.25
C GLU A 90 0.78 -21.07 46.88
N ALA A 91 -0.15 -20.32 47.48
CA ALA A 91 -1.58 -20.48 47.24
C ALA A 91 -1.96 -20.09 45.80
N GLU A 92 -1.46 -18.95 45.32
CA GLU A 92 -1.69 -18.51 43.93
C GLU A 92 -0.99 -19.45 42.95
N LEU A 93 0.21 -19.93 43.28
CA LEU A 93 0.94 -20.89 42.45
C LEU A 93 0.16 -22.20 42.25
N CYS A 94 -0.40 -22.75 43.32
CA CYS A 94 -1.24 -23.95 43.24
C CYS A 94 -2.49 -23.73 42.38
N SER A 95 -3.14 -22.57 42.54
CA SER A 95 -4.32 -22.19 41.75
C SER A 95 -3.98 -22.02 40.27
N ALA A 96 -2.89 -21.32 39.97
CA ALA A 96 -2.42 -21.06 38.61
C ALA A 96 -2.06 -22.36 37.87
N ILE A 97 -1.31 -23.27 38.50
CA ILE A 97 -0.99 -24.58 37.91
C ILE A 97 -2.25 -25.38 37.60
N SER A 98 -3.20 -25.41 38.54
CA SER A 98 -4.46 -26.14 38.34
C SER A 98 -5.29 -25.53 37.20
N HIS A 99 -5.28 -24.21 37.06
CA HIS A 99 -5.96 -23.50 35.97
C HIS A 99 -5.34 -23.83 34.61
N VAL A 100 -4.01 -23.75 34.49
CA VAL A 100 -3.30 -24.09 33.24
C VAL A 100 -3.56 -25.55 32.84
N ILE A 101 -3.49 -26.50 33.78
CA ILE A 101 -3.80 -27.92 33.47
C ILE A 101 -5.25 -28.09 33.02
N ALA A 102 -6.19 -27.37 33.62
CA ALA A 102 -7.61 -27.44 33.23
C ALA A 102 -7.85 -26.93 31.81
N SER A 103 -7.06 -25.95 31.36
CA SER A 103 -7.17 -25.40 29.99
C SER A 103 -6.89 -26.44 28.89
N TYR A 104 -6.18 -27.53 29.20
CA TYR A 104 -5.77 -28.55 28.21
C TYR A 104 -6.92 -29.37 27.60
N ASN A 105 -8.17 -29.20 28.06
CA ASN A 105 -9.37 -29.85 27.51
C ASN A 105 -9.25 -31.38 27.29
N GLY A 106 -8.62 -32.07 28.25
CA GLY A 106 -8.35 -33.52 28.19
C GLY A 106 -6.91 -33.89 28.54
N ALA A 107 -6.31 -33.21 29.52
CA ALA A 107 -4.93 -33.40 29.95
C ALA A 107 -4.59 -34.88 30.16
N ILE A 108 -3.49 -35.33 29.55
CA ILE A 108 -2.93 -36.67 29.77
C ILE A 108 -1.77 -36.62 30.76
N ALA A 109 -1.44 -37.75 31.36
CA ALA A 109 -0.44 -37.84 32.42
C ALA A 109 0.96 -37.36 31.97
N GLU A 110 1.24 -37.44 30.68
CA GLU A 110 2.51 -37.05 30.05
C GLU A 110 2.59 -35.59 29.63
N ASP A 111 1.51 -34.80 29.74
CA ASP A 111 1.57 -33.37 29.45
C ASP A 111 2.44 -32.64 30.48
N GLU A 112 3.12 -31.58 30.05
CA GLU A 112 4.01 -30.81 30.91
C GLU A 112 3.40 -29.45 31.28
N VAL A 113 3.84 -28.92 32.43
CA VAL A 113 3.61 -27.54 32.85
C VAL A 113 4.98 -26.90 33.10
N LEU A 114 5.13 -25.65 32.68
CA LEU A 114 6.34 -24.86 32.84
C LEU A 114 6.09 -23.72 33.83
N VAL A 115 6.92 -23.62 34.87
CA VAL A 115 6.95 -22.47 35.78
C VAL A 115 8.29 -21.76 35.62
N GLN A 116 8.26 -20.44 35.50
CA GLN A 116 9.46 -19.62 35.25
C GLN A 116 9.40 -18.32 36.06
N GLN A 117 10.56 -17.77 36.43
CA GLN A 117 10.62 -16.41 36.97
C GLN A 117 10.26 -15.38 35.89
N MET A 118 9.47 -14.37 36.24
CA MET A 118 9.14 -13.27 35.33
C MET A 118 10.32 -12.34 35.15
N ALA A 119 10.62 -12.00 33.89
CA ALA A 119 11.59 -10.96 33.58
C ALA A 119 11.12 -9.60 34.13
N GLN A 120 12.05 -8.86 34.74
CA GLN A 120 11.83 -7.52 35.28
C GLN A 120 12.44 -6.47 34.36
N ASP A 121 12.03 -5.20 34.54
CA ASP A 121 12.58 -4.06 33.80
C ASP A 121 12.53 -4.25 32.26
N VAL A 122 11.44 -4.84 31.76
CA VAL A 122 11.22 -5.09 30.33
C VAL A 122 11.03 -3.75 29.60
N LEU A 123 11.95 -3.47 28.67
CA LEU A 123 11.92 -2.31 27.77
C LEU A 123 11.08 -2.59 26.53
N ALA A 124 11.21 -3.81 25.98
CA ALA A 124 10.42 -4.30 24.87
C ALA A 124 10.22 -5.81 24.96
N CYS A 125 9.15 -6.30 24.37
CA CYS A 125 8.88 -7.73 24.25
C CYS A 125 8.17 -8.03 22.94
N GLY A 126 8.32 -9.25 22.44
CA GLY A 126 7.66 -9.64 21.22
C GLY A 126 8.13 -10.95 20.63
N VAL A 127 7.92 -11.06 19.32
CA VAL A 127 8.17 -12.26 18.53
C VAL A 127 9.08 -11.91 17.35
N ALA A 128 10.14 -12.69 17.20
CA ALA A 128 11.12 -12.55 16.13
C ALA A 128 11.17 -13.82 15.28
N MET A 129 11.03 -13.65 13.98
CA MET A 129 11.17 -14.72 12.99
C MET A 129 12.49 -14.54 12.26
N THR A 130 13.28 -15.60 12.12
CA THR A 130 14.61 -15.53 11.49
C THR A 130 14.58 -15.68 9.97
N ARG A 131 13.38 -15.86 9.41
CA ARG A 131 13.06 -15.70 8.00
C ARG A 131 11.73 -14.97 7.90
N ASP A 132 11.50 -14.33 6.76
CA ASP A 132 10.20 -13.74 6.47
C ASP A 132 9.13 -14.84 6.36
N PRO A 133 8.07 -14.81 7.19
CA PRO A 133 7.01 -15.82 7.17
C PRO A 133 6.22 -15.84 5.86
N GLU A 134 6.17 -14.73 5.12
CA GLU A 134 5.39 -14.63 3.88
C GLU A 134 6.21 -15.02 2.66
N THR A 135 7.48 -14.65 2.61
CA THR A 135 8.31 -14.79 1.39
C THR A 135 9.39 -15.87 1.50
N GLY A 136 9.66 -16.36 2.71
CA GLY A 136 10.74 -17.29 3.02
C GLY A 136 12.14 -16.68 2.89
N LEU A 137 12.27 -15.39 2.57
CA LEU A 137 13.55 -14.70 2.41
C LEU A 137 14.32 -14.61 3.74
N PRO A 138 15.66 -14.49 3.71
CA PRO A 138 16.52 -14.47 4.90
C PRO A 138 16.51 -13.12 5.64
N TYR A 139 15.34 -12.51 5.76
CA TYR A 139 15.10 -11.34 6.60
C TYR A 139 14.66 -11.78 7.99
N TYR A 140 15.24 -11.15 9.01
CA TYR A 140 14.69 -11.17 10.36
C TYR A 140 13.48 -10.26 10.42
N VAL A 141 12.36 -10.76 10.90
CA VAL A 141 11.11 -9.99 11.10
C VAL A 141 10.81 -9.96 12.59
N ILE A 142 10.93 -8.79 13.21
CA ILE A 142 10.78 -8.61 14.65
C ILE A 142 9.53 -7.76 14.89
N ASN A 143 8.50 -8.36 15.49
CA ASN A 143 7.29 -7.66 15.92
C ASN A 143 7.37 -7.46 17.44
N TYR A 144 7.22 -6.23 17.94
CA TYR A 144 7.44 -5.92 19.35
C TYR A 144 6.59 -4.76 19.85
N THR A 145 6.34 -4.73 21.16
CA THR A 145 5.78 -3.57 21.88
C THR A 145 6.86 -2.92 22.74
N VAL A 146 6.68 -1.63 23.01
CA VAL A 146 7.49 -0.88 23.98
C VAL A 146 6.70 -0.78 25.28
N ASP A 147 7.39 -0.63 26.42
CA ASP A 147 6.80 -0.45 27.77
C ASP A 147 6.22 -1.71 28.43
N GLY A 148 6.70 -2.90 28.04
CA GLY A 148 6.54 -4.13 28.83
C GLY A 148 5.11 -4.69 28.94
N GLN A 149 4.16 -4.20 28.13
CA GLN A 149 2.87 -4.87 27.96
C GLN A 149 3.06 -6.18 27.17
N THR A 150 3.25 -7.28 27.90
CA THR A 150 3.60 -8.61 27.36
C THR A 150 2.50 -9.22 26.49
N ASP A 151 1.24 -8.83 26.71
CA ASP A 151 0.10 -9.49 26.08
C ASP A 151 -0.26 -8.87 24.72
N GLY A 152 0.35 -7.72 24.35
CA GLY A 152 -0.05 -6.95 23.17
C GLY A 152 0.32 -7.56 21.82
N VAL A 153 1.48 -8.25 21.73
CA VAL A 153 1.98 -8.76 20.44
C VAL A 153 1.26 -10.04 20.00
N THR A 154 0.91 -10.91 20.95
CA THR A 154 0.21 -12.17 20.68
C THR A 154 -1.31 -12.00 20.56
N SER A 155 -1.88 -10.93 21.15
CA SER A 155 -3.31 -10.58 21.05
C SER A 155 -3.65 -9.61 19.89
N GLY A 156 -2.64 -9.06 19.21
CA GLY A 156 -2.83 -8.21 18.02
C GLY A 156 -3.24 -6.75 18.32
N SER A 157 -2.64 -6.12 19.35
CA SER A 157 -2.96 -4.75 19.74
C SER A 157 -2.45 -3.67 18.74
N GLU A 158 -3.03 -2.47 18.79
CA GLU A 158 -2.72 -1.34 17.88
C GLU A 158 -1.30 -0.74 18.05
N ASN A 159 -0.55 -1.12 19.08
CA ASN A 159 0.78 -0.55 19.40
C ASN A 159 1.97 -1.45 19.01
N VAL A 160 1.76 -2.46 18.17
CA VAL A 160 2.84 -3.37 17.73
C VAL A 160 3.69 -2.69 16.66
N LEU A 161 4.98 -2.51 16.95
CA LEU A 161 6.00 -2.11 16.00
C LEU A 161 6.53 -3.34 15.26
N SER A 162 6.97 -3.15 14.02
CA SER A 162 7.52 -4.21 13.18
C SER A 162 8.80 -3.74 12.52
N TRP A 163 9.91 -4.42 12.76
CA TRP A 163 11.20 -4.11 12.16
C TRP A 163 11.72 -5.30 11.36
N ILE A 164 12.26 -5.04 10.18
CA ILE A 164 12.84 -6.06 9.31
C ILE A 164 14.32 -5.76 9.08
N ALA A 165 15.16 -6.80 9.08
CA ALA A 165 16.59 -6.66 8.86
C ALA A 165 17.21 -7.88 8.17
N LEU A 166 18.10 -7.65 7.22
CA LEU A 166 18.86 -8.68 6.55
C LEU A 166 20.07 -9.09 7.40
N LYS A 167 20.20 -10.39 7.67
CA LYS A 167 21.18 -10.99 8.60
C LYS A 167 22.63 -10.48 8.49
N ASP A 168 23.12 -10.26 7.27
CA ASP A 168 24.55 -9.98 7.00
C ASP A 168 24.83 -8.50 6.62
N GLU A 169 23.80 -7.69 6.45
CA GLU A 169 23.90 -6.28 6.00
C GLU A 169 23.30 -5.32 7.04
N VAL A 170 23.36 -5.72 8.31
CA VAL A 170 22.65 -5.11 9.42
C VAL A 170 23.08 -3.65 9.61
N ALA A 171 22.14 -2.76 9.31
CA ALA A 171 22.05 -1.45 9.93
C ALA A 171 21.87 -1.60 11.44
N ASN A 172 22.45 -0.69 12.23
CA ASN A 172 22.25 -0.64 13.70
C ASN A 172 20.79 -0.95 14.06
N GLU A 173 20.57 -2.04 14.81
CA GLU A 173 19.24 -2.37 15.32
C GLU A 173 18.67 -1.19 16.10
N PRO A 174 17.34 -0.99 16.11
CA PRO A 174 16.73 0.07 16.90
C PRO A 174 17.26 0.03 18.33
N PRO A 175 17.53 1.18 18.99
CA PRO A 175 18.11 1.18 20.34
C PRO A 175 17.34 0.33 21.36
N VAL A 176 16.02 0.22 21.18
CA VAL A 176 15.12 -0.60 22.01
C VAL A 176 15.27 -2.11 21.80
N LEU A 177 15.83 -2.55 20.67
CA LEU A 177 16.09 -3.95 20.30
C LEU A 177 17.56 -4.35 20.47
N LYS A 178 18.33 -3.59 21.26
CA LYS A 178 19.76 -3.84 21.42
C LYS A 178 20.08 -5.28 21.88
N GLY A 179 20.96 -5.96 21.17
CA GLY A 179 21.38 -7.35 21.37
C GLY A 179 20.53 -8.38 20.62
N MET A 180 19.41 -7.98 20.01
CA MET A 180 18.48 -8.93 19.40
C MET A 180 19.10 -9.66 18.22
N ILE A 181 19.90 -9.00 17.39
CA ILE A 181 20.51 -9.65 16.23
C ILE A 181 21.55 -10.70 16.65
N ALA A 182 22.33 -10.40 17.69
CA ALA A 182 23.27 -11.36 18.25
C ALA A 182 22.54 -12.60 18.78
N LEU A 183 21.40 -12.41 19.45
CA LEU A 183 20.52 -13.49 19.89
C LEU A 183 20.02 -14.36 18.74
N LEU A 184 19.45 -13.74 17.70
CA LEU A 184 18.92 -14.47 16.54
C LEU A 184 20.03 -15.28 15.83
N GLN A 185 21.20 -14.68 15.64
CA GLN A 185 22.34 -15.34 15.00
C GLN A 185 22.88 -16.51 15.83
N GLU A 186 23.01 -16.34 17.16
CA GLU A 186 23.51 -17.39 18.05
C GLU A 186 22.54 -18.58 18.09
N VAL A 187 21.22 -18.34 18.20
CA VAL A 187 20.23 -19.42 18.23
C VAL A 187 20.20 -20.18 16.90
N GLN A 188 20.28 -19.50 15.75
CA GLN A 188 20.41 -20.17 14.45
C GLN A 188 21.66 -21.04 14.38
N LEU A 189 22.80 -20.56 14.90
CA LEU A 189 24.07 -21.29 14.90
C LEU A 189 24.00 -22.54 15.80
N ILE A 190 23.48 -22.39 17.02
CA ILE A 190 23.32 -23.49 17.99
C ILE A 190 22.36 -24.57 17.45
N THR A 191 21.23 -24.15 16.88
CA THR A 191 20.19 -25.07 16.43
C THR A 191 20.45 -25.66 15.04
N ALA A 192 21.39 -25.08 14.29
CA ALA A 192 21.63 -25.36 12.87
C ALA A 192 20.36 -25.20 12.00
N GLN A 193 19.44 -24.33 12.41
CA GLN A 193 18.22 -23.99 11.68
C GLN A 193 18.26 -22.56 11.18
N THR A 194 17.73 -22.33 9.98
CA THR A 194 17.63 -20.97 9.41
C THR A 194 16.26 -20.34 9.64
N ALA A 195 15.22 -21.14 9.89
CA ALA A 195 13.84 -20.71 10.02
C ALA A 195 13.31 -20.98 11.43
N LEU A 196 13.37 -19.97 12.28
CA LEU A 196 13.01 -20.03 13.69
C LEU A 196 12.01 -18.92 14.04
N ASP A 197 11.12 -19.24 14.96
CA ASP A 197 10.20 -18.33 15.61
C ASP A 197 10.56 -18.25 17.10
N ILE A 198 10.81 -17.03 17.58
CA ILE A 198 11.47 -16.75 18.84
C ILE A 198 10.66 -15.73 19.64
N GLU A 199 10.20 -16.13 20.83
CA GLU A 199 9.62 -15.20 21.82
C GLU A 199 10.74 -14.61 22.67
N PHE A 200 10.74 -13.29 22.84
CA PHE A 200 11.80 -12.57 23.56
C PHE A 200 11.28 -11.39 24.39
N ALA A 201 12.13 -10.94 25.31
CA ALA A 201 12.09 -9.60 25.88
C ALA A 201 13.48 -8.95 25.79
N ILE A 202 13.52 -7.62 25.82
CA ILE A 202 14.71 -6.81 26.03
C ILE A 202 14.54 -6.14 27.39
N THR A 203 15.48 -6.37 28.29
CA THR A 203 15.54 -5.72 29.60
C THR A 203 16.69 -4.71 29.63
N LYS A 204 16.82 -3.97 30.74
CA LYS A 204 18.00 -3.10 30.95
C LYS A 204 19.33 -3.85 30.90
N GLU A 205 19.34 -5.13 31.27
CA GLU A 205 20.54 -5.99 31.28
C GLU A 205 20.80 -6.67 29.92
N GLY A 206 19.83 -6.62 29.00
CA GLY A 206 19.94 -7.19 27.66
C GLY A 206 18.79 -8.13 27.29
N PRO A 207 18.95 -8.90 26.19
CA PRO A 207 17.92 -9.81 25.71
C PRO A 207 17.63 -10.96 26.67
N VAL A 208 16.36 -11.35 26.73
CA VAL A 208 15.84 -12.50 27.46
C VAL A 208 15.08 -13.39 26.49
N LEU A 209 15.38 -14.68 26.49
CA LEU A 209 14.78 -15.67 25.60
C LEU A 209 13.66 -16.42 26.31
N PHE A 210 12.45 -16.34 25.77
CA PHE A 210 11.26 -16.99 26.33
C PHE A 210 10.83 -18.26 25.59
N GLN A 211 11.11 -18.36 24.29
CA GLN A 211 10.83 -19.56 23.51
C GLN A 211 11.63 -19.55 22.20
N VAL A 212 11.96 -20.75 21.70
CA VAL A 212 12.44 -20.97 20.33
C VAL A 212 11.68 -22.16 19.75
N ARG A 213 11.18 -22.02 18.53
CA ARG A 213 10.59 -23.13 17.76
C ARG A 213 10.94 -23.03 16.28
N PRO A 214 10.98 -24.15 15.53
CA PRO A 214 11.08 -24.09 14.07
C PRO A 214 9.82 -23.44 13.47
N MET A 215 10.00 -22.63 12.43
CA MET A 215 8.86 -22.14 11.64
C MET A 215 8.25 -23.30 10.84
N THR A 216 6.92 -23.30 10.70
CA THR A 216 6.19 -24.31 9.92
C THR A 216 5.73 -23.72 8.58
N ALA A 217 5.67 -24.55 7.53
CA ALA A 217 5.11 -24.19 6.21
C ALA A 217 5.72 -22.94 5.54
N LEU A 218 7.02 -22.96 5.27
CA LEU A 218 7.71 -21.90 4.52
C LEU A 218 8.04 -22.34 3.09
N ASP A 219 7.72 -21.49 2.12
CA ASP A 219 8.26 -21.58 0.75
C ASP A 219 9.64 -20.92 0.71
N ILE A 220 10.65 -21.67 1.15
CA ILE A 220 12.04 -21.19 1.20
C ILE A 220 12.61 -21.14 -0.22
N PRO A 221 13.17 -20.00 -0.66
CA PRO A 221 13.84 -19.90 -1.96
C PRO A 221 15.00 -20.91 -2.08
N ASP A 222 15.26 -21.36 -3.31
CA ASP A 222 16.31 -22.34 -3.61
C ASP A 222 17.72 -21.90 -3.16
N SER A 223 17.99 -20.60 -3.05
CA SER A 223 19.30 -20.07 -2.67
C SER A 223 19.25 -18.65 -2.08
N ASP A 224 19.64 -18.52 -0.80
CA ASP A 224 19.91 -17.22 -0.16
C ASP A 224 21.04 -16.44 -0.86
N HIS A 225 22.04 -17.12 -1.43
CA HIS A 225 23.21 -16.48 -2.07
C HIS A 225 22.81 -15.61 -3.28
N GLU A 226 22.01 -16.18 -4.19
CA GLU A 226 21.45 -15.44 -5.33
C GLU A 226 20.58 -14.26 -4.87
N PHE A 227 19.77 -14.42 -3.82
CA PHE A 227 19.03 -13.30 -3.24
C PHE A 227 19.97 -12.18 -2.75
N LEU A 228 21.02 -12.52 -1.99
CA LEU A 228 22.01 -11.55 -1.48
C LEU A 228 22.72 -10.80 -2.61
N LYS A 229 23.03 -11.48 -3.72
CA LYS A 229 23.62 -10.86 -4.91
C LYS A 229 22.67 -9.85 -5.55
N ILE A 230 21.39 -10.19 -5.65
CA ILE A 230 20.37 -9.31 -6.23
C ILE A 230 20.16 -8.08 -5.37
N ILE A 231 19.93 -8.25 -4.06
CA ILE A 231 19.63 -7.11 -3.17
C ILE A 231 20.81 -6.13 -3.07
N ARG A 232 22.06 -6.62 -3.08
CA ARG A 232 23.26 -5.76 -3.11
C ARG A 232 23.33 -4.90 -4.37
N LYS A 233 23.06 -5.49 -5.54
CA LYS A 233 23.00 -4.76 -6.82
C LYS A 233 21.90 -3.70 -6.83
N GLU A 234 20.74 -4.00 -6.24
CA GLU A 234 19.64 -3.03 -6.12
C GLU A 234 20.00 -1.90 -5.14
N ALA A 235 20.69 -2.21 -4.05
CA ALA A 235 21.19 -1.23 -3.09
C ALA A 235 22.24 -0.29 -3.70
N GLU A 236 23.15 -0.81 -4.54
CA GLU A 236 24.07 0.01 -5.33
C GLU A 236 23.32 0.95 -6.29
N SER A 237 22.33 0.41 -7.01
CA SER A 237 21.50 1.20 -7.94
C SER A 237 20.72 2.32 -7.22
N LEU A 238 20.22 2.03 -6.01
CA LEU A 238 19.56 3.00 -5.15
C LEU A 238 20.53 4.07 -4.64
N LYS A 239 21.73 3.66 -4.20
CA LYS A 239 22.78 4.61 -3.79
C LYS A 239 23.10 5.61 -4.89
N GLU A 240 23.33 5.15 -6.11
CA GLU A 240 23.58 6.04 -7.25
C GLU A 240 22.40 6.98 -7.53
N ALA A 241 21.16 6.52 -7.32
CA ALA A 241 19.98 7.35 -7.49
C ALA A 241 19.87 8.44 -6.40
N CYS A 242 20.18 8.10 -5.15
CA CYS A 242 20.29 9.06 -4.06
C CYS A 242 21.39 10.09 -4.35
N ASP A 243 22.59 9.64 -4.74
CA ASP A 243 23.72 10.53 -5.07
C ASP A 243 23.35 11.51 -6.20
N ARG A 244 22.62 11.04 -7.23
CA ARG A 244 22.12 11.91 -8.31
C ARG A 244 21.09 12.93 -7.83
N LEU A 245 20.19 12.57 -6.91
CA LEU A 245 19.24 13.52 -6.33
C LEU A 245 19.91 14.59 -5.47
N GLN A 246 21.04 14.25 -4.85
CA GLN A 246 21.80 15.12 -3.97
C GLN A 246 22.86 15.94 -4.71
N ALA A 247 23.18 15.59 -5.96
CA ALA A 247 24.21 16.25 -6.75
C ALA A 247 23.98 17.77 -6.82
N GLY A 248 24.97 18.54 -6.34
CA GLY A 248 24.94 20.00 -6.35
C GLY A 248 24.22 20.66 -5.16
N HIS A 249 23.68 19.90 -4.21
CA HIS A 249 22.95 20.43 -3.06
C HIS A 249 23.32 19.69 -1.76
N THR A 250 24.00 20.37 -0.84
CA THR A 250 24.45 19.78 0.45
C THR A 250 23.31 19.40 1.40
N GLU A 251 22.09 19.91 1.19
CA GLU A 251 20.94 19.70 2.09
C GLU A 251 19.77 18.92 1.45
N LYS A 252 19.85 18.55 0.16
CA LYS A 252 18.73 17.89 -0.52
C LYS A 252 18.59 16.46 0.01
N ILE A 253 17.45 16.14 0.60
CA ILE A 253 17.15 14.77 1.04
C ILE A 253 16.80 13.94 -0.19
N ALA A 254 17.57 12.89 -0.46
CA ALA A 254 17.15 11.86 -1.41
C ALA A 254 16.00 11.08 -0.77
N LEU A 255 14.79 11.21 -1.32
CA LEU A 255 13.62 10.53 -0.80
C LEU A 255 12.79 10.00 -1.96
N PHE A 256 12.45 8.73 -1.87
CA PHE A 256 11.67 8.03 -2.86
C PHE A 256 10.50 7.34 -2.17
N GLY A 257 9.30 7.40 -2.75
CA GLY A 257 8.11 6.77 -2.17
C GLY A 257 7.25 6.06 -3.20
N ILE A 258 6.47 5.09 -2.74
CA ILE A 258 5.62 4.27 -3.61
C ILE A 258 4.29 4.98 -3.97
N MET A 259 3.74 5.78 -3.06
CA MET A 259 2.42 6.45 -3.17
C MET A 259 2.39 8.01 -3.30
N PRO A 260 3.49 8.79 -3.15
CA PRO A 260 3.50 10.27 -3.21
C PRO A 260 2.71 10.99 -4.30
N ASP A 261 2.81 10.50 -5.53
CA ASP A 261 2.35 11.20 -6.72
C ASP A 261 2.31 10.21 -7.88
N TRP A 262 1.29 10.27 -8.74
CA TRP A 262 1.10 9.27 -9.82
C TRP A 262 1.18 7.82 -9.32
N ASN A 263 0.84 7.60 -8.06
CA ASN A 263 0.86 6.35 -7.29
C ASN A 263 1.03 5.05 -8.13
N PRO A 264 2.27 4.63 -8.44
CA PRO A 264 2.51 3.45 -9.24
C PRO A 264 2.01 2.15 -8.60
N ALA A 265 2.02 2.01 -7.27
CA ALA A 265 1.48 0.81 -6.64
C ALA A 265 -0.01 0.62 -6.97
N GLU A 266 -0.82 1.65 -6.81
CA GLU A 266 -2.25 1.57 -7.14
C GLU A 266 -2.52 1.29 -8.62
N ILE A 267 -1.65 1.75 -9.52
CA ILE A 267 -1.92 1.74 -10.97
C ILE A 267 -1.32 0.51 -11.69
N ILE A 268 -0.09 0.13 -11.33
CA ILE A 268 0.63 -0.99 -11.97
C ILE A 268 1.07 -2.07 -10.98
N GLY A 269 0.73 -1.94 -9.69
CA GLY A 269 1.14 -2.84 -8.63
C GLY A 269 2.53 -2.54 -8.08
N VAL A 270 2.87 -3.19 -6.97
CA VAL A 270 4.19 -3.05 -6.33
C VAL A 270 5.30 -3.80 -7.05
N LYS A 271 4.98 -4.84 -7.83
CA LYS A 271 5.94 -5.63 -8.62
C LYS A 271 5.47 -5.78 -10.07
N PRO A 272 5.36 -4.68 -10.84
CA PRO A 272 4.89 -4.74 -12.22
C PRO A 272 5.83 -5.57 -13.10
N ARG A 273 5.27 -6.20 -14.14
CA ARG A 273 6.08 -6.78 -15.22
C ARG A 273 6.69 -5.68 -16.09
N THR A 274 7.74 -6.03 -16.85
CA THR A 274 8.54 -5.09 -17.63
C THR A 274 7.70 -4.19 -18.53
N LEU A 275 6.78 -4.76 -19.31
CA LEU A 275 5.98 -3.99 -20.27
C LEU A 275 5.06 -3.00 -19.57
N ALA A 276 4.39 -3.40 -18.49
CA ALA A 276 3.50 -2.53 -17.73
C ALA A 276 4.27 -1.36 -17.09
N PHE A 277 5.45 -1.65 -16.50
CA PHE A 277 6.35 -0.63 -15.97
C PHE A 277 6.80 0.36 -17.06
N ASP A 278 7.28 -0.14 -18.19
CA ASP A 278 7.77 0.70 -19.28
C ASP A 278 6.64 1.53 -19.92
N LEU A 279 5.46 0.97 -20.11
CA LEU A 279 4.29 1.70 -20.62
C LEU A 279 3.88 2.82 -19.67
N TYR A 280 3.77 2.54 -18.38
CA TYR A 280 3.41 3.56 -17.40
C TYR A 280 4.44 4.68 -17.36
N LYS A 281 5.71 4.28 -17.36
CA LYS A 281 6.84 5.21 -17.40
C LYS A 281 6.81 6.11 -18.63
N TYR A 282 6.68 5.51 -19.81
CA TYR A 282 6.66 6.20 -21.10
C TYR A 282 5.47 7.15 -21.23
N LEU A 283 4.27 6.68 -20.85
CA LEU A 283 3.02 7.42 -21.06
C LEU A 283 2.77 8.49 -20.00
N ILE A 284 3.39 8.41 -18.82
CA ILE A 284 3.12 9.31 -17.70
C ILE A 284 4.41 9.92 -17.14
N THR A 285 5.28 9.11 -16.52
CA THR A 285 6.30 9.62 -15.59
C THR A 285 7.62 10.08 -16.24
N ASP A 286 7.85 9.81 -17.53
CA ASP A 286 9.04 10.30 -18.23
C ASP A 286 8.88 11.76 -18.72
N LEU A 287 7.68 12.15 -19.15
CA LEU A 287 7.44 13.47 -19.75
C LEU A 287 6.10 14.11 -19.35
N ASN A 288 5.00 13.39 -19.51
CA ASN A 288 3.66 13.97 -19.49
C ASN A 288 3.26 14.59 -18.15
N TRP A 289 3.71 14.00 -17.03
CA TRP A 289 3.52 14.56 -15.69
C TRP A 289 4.11 15.98 -15.57
N ALA A 290 5.35 16.18 -16.02
CA ALA A 290 6.08 17.45 -15.92
C ALA A 290 5.60 18.45 -16.97
N SER A 291 5.32 17.96 -18.19
CA SER A 291 4.82 18.81 -19.28
C SER A 291 3.47 19.43 -18.91
N ALA A 292 2.54 18.62 -18.36
CA ALA A 292 1.25 19.13 -17.90
C ALA A 292 1.39 20.15 -16.77
N ARG A 293 2.23 19.88 -15.77
CA ARG A 293 2.50 20.83 -14.67
C ARG A 293 3.05 22.15 -15.19
N PHE A 294 4.03 22.10 -16.09
CA PHE A 294 4.61 23.29 -16.70
C PHE A 294 3.57 24.11 -17.48
N ARG A 295 2.73 23.46 -18.32
CA ARG A 295 1.63 24.14 -19.02
C ARG A 295 0.64 24.80 -18.08
N TYR A 296 0.46 24.25 -16.88
CA TYR A 296 -0.44 24.79 -15.87
C TYR A 296 0.17 25.95 -15.07
N GLY A 297 1.44 26.30 -15.32
CA GLY A 297 2.16 27.42 -14.69
C GLY A 297 3.05 27.03 -13.51
N TYR A 298 3.20 25.74 -13.25
CA TYR A 298 4.14 25.22 -12.26
C TYR A 298 5.56 25.08 -12.83
N ARG A 299 6.56 24.79 -11.97
CA ARG A 299 7.95 24.62 -12.39
C ARG A 299 8.13 23.55 -13.48
N ASP A 300 9.03 23.84 -14.41
CA ASP A 300 9.42 22.91 -15.46
C ASP A 300 10.35 21.83 -14.91
N MET A 301 9.85 20.60 -14.83
CA MET A 301 10.62 19.43 -14.40
C MET A 301 10.87 18.44 -15.53
N ARG A 302 10.68 18.85 -16.80
CA ARG A 302 10.97 17.98 -17.95
C ARG A 302 12.46 17.63 -17.97
N GLY A 303 12.77 16.37 -18.30
CA GLY A 303 14.14 15.84 -18.27
C GLY A 303 14.55 15.25 -16.92
N HIS A 304 13.77 15.45 -15.85
CA HIS A 304 13.94 14.76 -14.59
C HIS A 304 13.21 13.41 -14.58
N LYS A 305 13.88 12.36 -14.13
CA LYS A 305 13.29 11.03 -13.99
C LYS A 305 12.46 10.97 -12.72
N LEU A 306 11.13 11.10 -12.84
CA LEU A 306 10.23 11.02 -11.69
C LEU A 306 10.21 9.62 -11.08
N MET A 307 10.10 8.59 -11.91
CA MET A 307 9.96 7.20 -11.46
C MET A 307 11.23 6.40 -11.72
N SER A 308 11.65 5.61 -10.72
CA SER A 308 12.75 4.64 -10.80
C SER A 308 12.32 3.33 -10.16
N SER A 309 12.94 2.21 -10.53
CA SER A 309 12.64 0.90 -9.93
C SER A 309 13.78 0.45 -9.03
N PHE A 310 13.47 0.04 -7.80
CA PHE A 310 14.41 -0.55 -6.85
C PHE A 310 13.80 -1.82 -6.26
N ALA A 311 14.55 -2.92 -6.21
CA ALA A 311 14.07 -4.22 -5.76
C ALA A 311 12.81 -4.70 -6.51
N GLY A 312 12.64 -4.26 -7.77
CA GLY A 312 11.47 -4.55 -8.61
C GLY A 312 10.23 -3.69 -8.31
N THR A 313 10.35 -2.73 -7.39
CA THR A 313 9.27 -1.82 -7.00
C THR A 313 9.45 -0.45 -7.64
N PRO A 314 8.41 0.14 -8.26
CA PRO A 314 8.47 1.50 -8.75
C PRO A 314 8.38 2.51 -7.60
N TYR A 315 9.25 3.51 -7.63
CA TYR A 315 9.32 4.59 -6.67
C TYR A 315 9.36 5.95 -7.37
N ILE A 316 8.70 6.91 -6.75
CA ILE A 316 8.62 8.30 -7.16
C ILE A 316 9.64 9.12 -6.38
N ALA A 317 10.48 9.87 -7.10
CA ALA A 317 11.40 10.85 -6.54
C ALA A 317 10.61 12.02 -5.93
N ILE A 318 10.40 11.97 -4.62
CA ILE A 318 9.59 12.93 -3.87
C ILE A 318 10.07 14.38 -4.04
N PRO A 319 11.39 14.70 -4.02
CA PRO A 319 11.86 16.06 -4.25
C PRO A 319 11.41 16.64 -5.60
N TYR A 320 11.43 15.83 -6.67
CA TYR A 320 10.99 16.27 -8.00
C TYR A 320 9.48 16.45 -8.07
N SER A 321 8.72 15.57 -7.42
CA SER A 321 7.27 15.72 -7.29
C SER A 321 6.90 17.01 -6.56
N ILE A 322 7.49 17.27 -5.39
CA ILE A 322 7.22 18.50 -4.62
C ILE A 322 7.63 19.75 -5.41
N GLU A 323 8.82 19.76 -5.99
CA GLU A 323 9.30 20.92 -6.75
C GLU A 323 8.38 21.28 -7.92
N SER A 324 7.83 20.26 -8.59
CA SER A 324 6.90 20.45 -9.69
C SER A 324 5.53 21.01 -9.30
N PHE A 325 5.18 21.04 -8.00
CA PHE A 325 3.95 21.68 -7.50
C PHE A 325 4.15 23.13 -7.08
N ILE A 326 5.37 23.67 -7.20
CA ILE A 326 5.66 25.06 -6.85
C ILE A 326 5.46 25.94 -8.09
N PRO A 327 4.90 27.16 -7.98
CA PRO A 327 4.75 28.06 -9.12
C PRO A 327 6.08 28.34 -9.83
N ALA A 328 6.07 28.41 -11.17
CA ALA A 328 7.28 28.60 -11.98
C ALA A 328 8.04 29.90 -11.67
N SER A 329 7.31 30.93 -11.23
CA SER A 329 7.82 32.25 -10.87
C SER A 329 8.60 32.28 -9.57
N MET A 330 8.53 31.23 -8.75
CA MET A 330 9.17 31.24 -7.42
C MET A 330 10.70 31.22 -7.50
N PRO A 331 11.39 32.07 -6.71
CA PRO A 331 12.84 32.06 -6.56
C PRO A 331 13.38 30.69 -6.12
N HIS A 332 14.55 30.33 -6.64
CA HIS A 332 15.19 29.03 -6.39
C HIS A 332 15.47 28.74 -4.90
N ASP A 333 15.82 29.77 -4.11
CA ASP A 333 16.13 29.59 -2.69
C ASP A 333 14.87 29.24 -1.87
N ILE A 334 13.74 29.88 -2.19
CA ILE A 334 12.44 29.56 -1.57
C ILE A 334 12.04 28.13 -1.97
N VAL A 335 12.16 27.78 -3.26
CA VAL A 335 11.88 26.42 -3.76
C VAL A 335 12.70 25.38 -3.00
N SER A 336 14.00 25.60 -2.86
CA SER A 336 14.91 24.69 -2.16
C SER A 336 14.51 24.52 -0.69
N SER A 337 14.17 25.62 -0.01
CA SER A 337 13.70 25.59 1.38
C SER A 337 12.39 24.80 1.54
N VAL A 338 11.42 25.01 0.65
CA VAL A 338 10.13 24.32 0.63
C VAL A 338 10.30 22.82 0.39
N VAL A 339 11.11 22.44 -0.60
CA VAL A 339 11.40 21.03 -0.91
C VAL A 339 12.11 20.36 0.26
N ASN A 340 13.14 20.98 0.83
CA ASN A 340 13.88 20.41 1.95
C ASN A 340 12.99 20.27 3.21
N ALA A 341 12.20 21.29 3.55
CA ALA A 341 11.30 21.24 4.70
C ALA A 341 10.24 20.14 4.55
N SER A 342 9.72 19.97 3.34
CA SER A 342 8.75 18.91 3.00
C SER A 342 9.35 17.51 3.11
N CYS A 343 10.55 17.30 2.55
CA CYS A 343 11.24 16.01 2.66
C CYS A 343 11.61 15.67 4.11
N HIS A 344 12.06 16.65 4.91
CA HIS A 344 12.32 16.44 6.33
C HIS A 344 11.05 16.03 7.09
N GLN A 345 9.93 16.71 6.82
CA GLN A 345 8.66 16.37 7.44
C GLN A 345 8.25 14.93 7.10
N LEU A 346 8.40 14.54 5.83
CA LEU A 346 8.00 13.21 5.39
C LEU A 346 8.93 12.10 5.91
N ALA A 347 10.23 12.36 6.01
CA ALA A 347 11.17 11.43 6.65
C ALA A 347 10.83 11.19 8.13
N GLN A 348 10.36 12.22 8.84
CA GLN A 348 9.92 12.12 10.24
C GLN A 348 8.52 11.49 10.39
N HIS A 349 7.68 11.59 9.35
CA HIS A 349 6.31 11.07 9.35
C HIS A 349 5.99 10.29 8.07
N PRO A 350 6.58 9.10 7.85
CA PRO A 350 6.43 8.33 6.62
C PRO A 350 4.97 7.98 6.26
N ALA A 351 4.09 7.90 7.26
CA ALA A 351 2.66 7.67 7.06
C ALA A 351 1.93 8.80 6.28
N LEU A 352 2.57 9.95 6.05
CA LEU A 352 2.03 11.04 5.23
C LEU A 352 2.39 10.92 3.74
N HIS A 353 3.01 9.81 3.32
CA HIS A 353 3.51 9.64 1.96
C HIS A 353 2.44 9.75 0.87
N ASP A 354 1.17 9.44 1.15
CA ASP A 354 0.04 9.56 0.23
C ASP A 354 -0.74 10.89 0.42
N LYS A 355 -0.27 11.77 1.31
CA LYS A 355 -0.96 12.98 1.80
C LYS A 355 -0.13 14.26 1.64
N ILE A 356 0.87 14.25 0.76
CA ILE A 356 1.81 15.36 0.58
C ILE A 356 1.09 16.69 0.32
N GLU A 357 0.14 16.70 -0.62
CA GLU A 357 -0.57 17.93 -1.00
C GLU A 357 -1.60 18.43 0.04
N PHE A 358 -1.99 17.58 0.99
CA PHE A 358 -2.99 17.93 2.02
C PHE A 358 -2.35 18.28 3.36
N ALA A 359 -1.23 17.64 3.69
CA ALA A 359 -0.62 17.70 5.02
C ALA A 359 0.76 18.36 5.05
N ILE A 360 1.43 18.49 3.90
CA ILE A 360 2.84 18.93 3.86
C ILE A 360 2.98 20.26 3.15
N VAL A 361 2.58 20.34 1.87
CA VAL A 361 2.83 21.50 0.99
C VAL A 361 1.55 21.99 0.33
N PRO A 362 1.22 23.29 0.41
CA PRO A 362 0.10 23.84 -0.35
C PRO A 362 0.46 23.94 -1.84
N THR A 363 -0.30 23.26 -2.69
CA THR A 363 -0.06 23.17 -4.15
C THR A 363 -1.03 24.00 -5.00
N CYS A 364 -2.01 24.63 -4.36
CA CYS A 364 -2.89 25.64 -4.93
C CYS A 364 -3.41 26.57 -3.82
N PHE A 365 -3.91 27.74 -4.20
CA PHE A 365 -4.46 28.70 -3.26
C PHE A 365 -5.90 28.32 -2.88
N THR A 366 -6.24 28.48 -1.62
CA THR A 366 -7.59 28.26 -1.09
C THR A 366 -7.99 29.40 -0.16
N PRO A 367 -9.30 29.71 -0.01
CA PRO A 367 -9.79 30.68 0.95
C PRO A 367 -9.27 30.52 2.40
N SER A 368 -8.97 29.30 2.85
CA SER A 368 -8.43 29.04 4.20
C SER A 368 -6.91 29.29 4.33
N LEU A 369 -6.21 29.45 3.20
CA LEU A 369 -4.75 29.60 3.15
C LEU A 369 -4.33 31.06 3.40
N THR A 370 -4.46 31.48 4.66
CA THR A 370 -4.00 32.79 5.13
C THR A 370 -2.52 32.77 5.53
N LEU A 371 -1.88 33.94 5.61
CA LEU A 371 -0.48 34.06 6.10
C LEU A 371 -0.26 33.36 7.45
N LYS A 372 -1.25 33.47 8.36
CA LYS A 372 -1.21 32.86 9.70
C LYS A 372 -1.18 31.33 9.61
N ASN A 373 -2.09 30.73 8.85
CA ASN A 373 -2.18 29.28 8.74
C ASN A 373 -1.04 28.71 7.88
N ALA A 374 -0.63 29.44 6.84
CA ALA A 374 0.50 29.08 5.98
C ALA A 374 1.82 29.00 6.76
N SER A 375 2.06 29.89 7.74
CA SER A 375 3.25 29.82 8.60
C SER A 375 3.35 28.54 9.46
N SER A 376 2.22 27.86 9.68
CA SER A 376 2.19 26.58 10.40
C SER A 376 2.31 25.35 9.49
N GLN A 377 2.27 25.53 8.17
CA GLN A 377 2.40 24.43 7.22
C GLN A 377 3.83 23.89 7.21
N PRO A 378 4.04 22.56 7.25
CA PRO A 378 5.38 21.98 7.35
C PRO A 378 6.35 22.44 6.26
N ALA A 379 5.88 22.57 5.02
CA ALA A 379 6.70 23.00 3.90
C ALA A 379 7.12 24.49 3.96
N LEU A 380 6.36 25.33 4.68
CA LEU A 380 6.59 26.77 4.72
C LEU A 380 7.20 27.24 6.05
N LYS A 381 7.39 26.33 7.02
CA LYS A 381 7.84 26.65 8.39
C LYS A 381 9.20 27.35 8.47
N ASN A 382 10.07 27.13 7.48
CA ASN A 382 11.42 27.70 7.42
C ASN A 382 11.48 29.03 6.65
N LEU A 383 10.36 29.50 6.09
CA LEU A 383 10.30 30.74 5.33
C LEU A 383 9.99 31.93 6.23
N SER A 384 10.53 33.11 5.89
CA SER A 384 10.15 34.37 6.50
C SER A 384 8.71 34.75 6.10
N LYS A 385 8.07 35.63 6.89
CA LYS A 385 6.72 36.12 6.57
C LYS A 385 6.62 36.77 5.18
N ALA A 386 7.67 37.44 4.72
CA ALA A 386 7.71 38.06 3.39
C ALA A 386 7.77 37.01 2.28
N GLU A 387 8.56 35.95 2.46
CA GLU A 387 8.65 34.83 1.51
C GLU A 387 7.36 34.02 1.48
N ILE A 388 6.71 33.81 2.62
CA ILE A 388 5.39 33.16 2.67
C ILE A 388 4.37 34.02 1.93
N SER A 389 4.34 35.34 2.16
CA SER A 389 3.43 36.24 1.44
C SER A 389 3.64 36.14 -0.08
N LEU A 390 4.90 36.18 -0.54
CA LEU A 390 5.23 36.00 -1.96
C LEU A 390 4.74 34.65 -2.49
N TYR A 391 4.99 33.56 -1.74
CA TYR A 391 4.55 32.22 -2.12
C TYR A 391 3.02 32.18 -2.30
N LEU A 392 2.26 32.76 -1.36
CA LEU A 392 0.80 32.80 -1.41
C LEU A 392 0.30 33.64 -2.59
N ASP A 393 0.92 34.79 -2.86
CA ASP A 393 0.54 35.67 -3.97
C ASP A 393 0.76 34.99 -5.33
N GLU A 394 1.89 34.29 -5.51
CA GLU A 394 2.15 33.54 -6.74
C GLU A 394 1.22 32.32 -6.89
N LEU A 395 0.90 31.66 -5.78
CA LEU A 395 -0.04 30.54 -5.78
C LEU A 395 -1.48 30.99 -6.10
N LEU A 396 -1.88 32.18 -5.63
CA LEU A 396 -3.16 32.80 -5.96
C LEU A 396 -3.26 33.06 -7.46
N LYS A 397 -2.29 33.78 -8.04
CA LYS A 397 -2.23 34.07 -9.49
C LYS A 397 -2.29 32.80 -10.33
N LEU A 398 -1.53 31.79 -9.93
CA LEU A 398 -1.51 30.49 -10.59
C LEU A 398 -2.91 29.84 -10.57
N THR A 399 -3.56 29.84 -9.41
CA THR A 399 -4.87 29.21 -9.21
C THR A 399 -5.94 29.92 -10.03
N GLU A 400 -5.96 31.25 -10.03
CA GLU A 400 -6.87 32.07 -10.86
C GLU A 400 -6.65 31.81 -12.35
N HIS A 401 -5.39 31.74 -12.78
CA HIS A 401 -5.06 31.45 -14.18
C HIS A 401 -5.61 30.09 -14.62
N ILE A 402 -5.46 29.05 -13.80
CA ILE A 402 -5.98 27.70 -14.09
C ILE A 402 -7.51 27.70 -14.18
N ILE A 403 -8.20 28.46 -13.32
CA ILE A 403 -9.67 28.53 -13.29
C ILE A 403 -10.24 29.37 -14.43
N SER A 404 -9.48 30.34 -14.95
CA SER A 404 -9.95 31.27 -15.97
C SER A 404 -10.40 30.61 -17.27
N ASP A 405 -11.33 31.25 -17.99
CA ASP A 405 -11.91 30.74 -19.25
C ASP A 405 -10.89 30.64 -20.40
N ASN A 406 -9.74 31.31 -20.26
CA ASN A 406 -8.61 31.26 -21.19
C ASN A 406 -7.40 30.51 -20.59
N GLY A 407 -7.60 29.89 -19.44
CA GLY A 407 -6.60 29.12 -18.73
C GLY A 407 -6.24 27.79 -19.40
N PRO A 408 -5.20 27.12 -18.91
CA PRO A 408 -4.74 25.84 -19.43
C PRO A 408 -5.83 24.76 -19.41
N PHE A 409 -6.64 24.70 -18.37
CA PHE A 409 -7.73 23.72 -18.27
C PHE A 409 -8.84 23.95 -19.31
N ALA A 410 -9.24 25.20 -19.54
CA ALA A 410 -10.21 25.51 -20.58
C ALA A 410 -9.71 25.14 -21.99
N ASN A 411 -8.40 25.25 -22.23
CA ASN A 411 -7.78 24.79 -23.47
C ASN A 411 -7.82 23.26 -23.62
N ASP A 412 -7.50 22.54 -22.54
CA ASP A 412 -7.57 21.07 -22.50
C ASP A 412 -9.00 20.57 -22.81
N LEU A 413 -10.03 21.20 -22.26
CA LEU A 413 -11.44 20.88 -22.53
C LEU A 413 -11.82 21.00 -24.02
N ARG A 414 -11.26 21.99 -24.74
CA ARG A 414 -11.54 22.19 -26.17
C ARG A 414 -11.01 21.05 -27.04
N LEU A 415 -10.07 20.25 -26.54
CA LEU A 415 -9.50 19.11 -27.27
C LEU A 415 -10.34 17.84 -27.15
N LEU A 416 -11.22 17.75 -26.14
CA LEU A 416 -12.01 16.53 -25.85
C LEU A 416 -12.78 15.98 -27.07
N PRO A 417 -13.55 16.77 -27.85
CA PRO A 417 -14.30 16.23 -28.98
C PRO A 417 -13.40 15.60 -30.06
N ARG A 418 -12.22 16.20 -30.28
CA ARG A 418 -11.23 15.68 -31.23
C ARG A 418 -10.62 14.36 -30.75
N ILE A 419 -10.38 14.23 -29.45
CA ILE A 419 -9.85 12.99 -28.86
C ILE A 419 -10.86 11.85 -29.04
N GLU A 420 -12.15 12.12 -28.79
CA GLU A 420 -13.22 11.14 -29.01
C GLU A 420 -13.32 10.72 -30.47
N GLN A 421 -13.25 11.68 -31.39
CA GLN A 421 -13.24 11.41 -32.83
C GLN A 421 -12.05 10.52 -33.21
N ASN A 422 -10.84 10.86 -32.76
CA ASN A 422 -9.63 10.07 -33.04
C ASN A 422 -9.77 8.62 -32.55
N LEU A 423 -10.38 8.39 -31.38
CA LEU A 423 -10.59 7.05 -30.84
C LEU A 423 -11.58 6.25 -31.70
N ASN A 424 -12.67 6.88 -32.13
CA ASN A 424 -13.65 6.24 -33.01
C ASN A 424 -13.02 5.87 -34.36
N GLU A 425 -12.27 6.79 -34.98
CA GLU A 425 -11.54 6.53 -36.22
C GLU A 425 -10.51 5.41 -36.06
N LEU A 426 -9.83 5.34 -34.91
CA LEU A 426 -8.88 4.25 -34.60
C LEU A 426 -9.60 2.90 -34.52
N LYS A 427 -10.76 2.83 -33.84
CA LYS A 427 -11.55 1.61 -33.68
C LYS A 427 -12.23 1.15 -34.99
N GLU A 428 -12.64 2.08 -35.84
CA GLU A 428 -13.27 1.78 -37.13
C GLU A 428 -12.27 1.25 -38.17
N LYS A 429 -11.00 1.66 -38.07
CA LYS A 429 -9.94 1.07 -38.89
C LYS A 429 -9.73 -0.38 -38.46
N ASN A 430 -10.21 -1.32 -39.28
CA ASN A 430 -10.02 -2.74 -39.05
C ASN A 430 -8.53 -3.05 -38.84
N LEU A 431 -8.21 -3.75 -37.74
CA LEU A 431 -6.91 -4.36 -37.50
C LEU A 431 -6.45 -5.28 -38.65
N ARG A 432 -7.39 -5.72 -39.52
CA ARG A 432 -7.09 -6.52 -40.71
C ARG A 432 -6.45 -5.71 -41.85
N ASP A 433 -6.70 -4.41 -41.91
CA ASP A 433 -6.24 -3.53 -42.99
C ASP A 433 -4.96 -2.75 -42.62
N THR A 434 -4.50 -2.88 -41.38
CA THR A 434 -3.33 -2.17 -40.84
C THR A 434 -2.42 -3.15 -40.12
N ASP A 435 -1.10 -3.08 -40.33
CA ASP A 435 -0.14 -3.87 -39.55
C ASP A 435 -0.37 -3.67 -38.03
N PRO A 436 -0.58 -4.74 -37.23
CA PRO A 436 -0.92 -4.60 -35.82
C PRO A 436 0.12 -3.84 -35.00
N LEU A 437 1.42 -3.92 -35.35
CA LEU A 437 2.45 -3.15 -34.66
C LEU A 437 2.37 -1.66 -34.99
N GLN A 438 2.04 -1.29 -36.24
CA GLN A 438 1.73 0.10 -36.58
C GLN A 438 0.48 0.59 -35.84
N HIS A 439 -0.57 -0.23 -35.72
CA HIS A 439 -1.74 0.12 -34.93
C HIS A 439 -1.39 0.35 -33.45
N PHE A 440 -0.57 -0.52 -32.86
CA PHE A 440 -0.02 -0.33 -31.50
C PHE A 440 0.68 1.03 -31.36
N ARG A 441 1.55 1.40 -32.31
CA ARG A 441 2.29 2.68 -32.28
C ARG A 441 1.37 3.88 -32.36
N ILE A 442 0.37 3.84 -33.25
CA ILE A 442 -0.62 4.93 -33.39
C ILE A 442 -1.43 5.07 -32.11
N ALA A 443 -1.92 3.97 -31.55
CA ALA A 443 -2.68 3.95 -30.30
C ALA A 443 -1.84 4.50 -29.13
N LEU A 444 -0.58 4.07 -29.01
CA LEU A 444 0.35 4.52 -27.98
C LEU A 444 0.70 6.01 -28.12
N SER A 445 0.89 6.51 -29.34
CA SER A 445 1.13 7.93 -29.60
C SER A 445 -0.05 8.79 -29.17
N ASN A 446 -1.28 8.37 -29.48
CA ASN A 446 -2.49 9.05 -29.01
C ASN A 446 -2.61 8.99 -27.49
N ALA A 447 -2.36 7.82 -26.88
CA ALA A 447 -2.37 7.66 -25.43
C ALA A 447 -1.40 8.63 -24.74
N SER A 448 -0.20 8.85 -25.32
CA SER A 448 0.78 9.79 -24.77
C SER A 448 0.27 11.23 -24.77
N VAL A 449 -0.30 11.71 -25.89
CA VAL A 449 -0.88 13.07 -25.97
C VAL A 449 -1.99 13.25 -24.93
N ILE A 450 -2.86 12.24 -24.78
CA ILE A 450 -3.97 12.28 -23.84
C ILE A 450 -3.48 12.16 -22.40
N GLY A 451 -2.38 11.46 -22.14
CA GLY A 451 -1.75 11.37 -20.83
C GLY A 451 -1.37 12.74 -20.25
N GLU A 452 -0.90 13.66 -21.10
CA GLU A 452 -0.63 15.04 -20.68
C GLU A 452 -1.91 15.82 -20.32
N ILE A 453 -2.99 15.62 -21.09
CA ILE A 453 -4.30 16.25 -20.82
C ILE A 453 -4.91 15.64 -19.55
N PHE A 454 -4.74 14.34 -19.34
CA PHE A 454 -5.19 13.64 -18.14
C PHE A 454 -4.52 14.24 -16.90
N ALA A 455 -3.19 14.39 -16.93
CA ALA A 455 -2.43 15.04 -15.88
C ALA A 455 -2.93 16.45 -15.55
N GLY A 456 -3.22 17.26 -16.56
CA GLY A 456 -3.81 18.59 -16.39
C GLY A 456 -5.20 18.56 -15.76
N SER A 457 -6.11 17.73 -16.30
CA SER A 457 -7.47 17.59 -15.77
C SER A 457 -7.51 17.09 -14.32
N ALA A 458 -6.59 16.18 -13.94
CA ALA A 458 -6.44 15.72 -12.56
C ALA A 458 -6.02 16.87 -11.61
N ARG A 459 -5.11 17.74 -12.05
CA ARG A 459 -4.71 18.95 -11.32
C ARG A 459 -5.86 19.93 -11.15
N ALA A 460 -6.63 20.19 -12.20
CA ALA A 460 -7.81 21.06 -12.15
C ALA A 460 -8.87 20.53 -11.16
N ALA A 461 -9.16 19.22 -11.20
CA ALA A 461 -10.12 18.58 -10.30
C ALA A 461 -9.65 18.63 -8.83
N PHE A 462 -8.34 18.46 -8.59
CA PHE A 462 -7.77 18.65 -7.26
C PHE A 462 -7.99 20.09 -6.77
N ILE A 463 -7.69 21.10 -7.58
CA ILE A 463 -7.86 22.51 -7.22
C ILE A 463 -9.32 22.81 -6.85
N ALA A 464 -10.26 22.34 -7.67
CA ALA A 464 -11.69 22.48 -7.41
C ALA A 464 -12.08 21.89 -6.04
N THR A 465 -11.62 20.66 -5.77
CA THR A 465 -11.91 19.95 -4.52
C THR A 465 -11.29 20.66 -3.31
N SER A 466 -10.05 21.13 -3.43
CA SER A 466 -9.34 21.83 -2.35
C SER A 466 -9.99 23.15 -1.98
N ILE A 467 -10.47 23.92 -2.96
CA ILE A 467 -11.22 25.16 -2.70
C ILE A 467 -12.55 24.84 -2.01
N LEU A 468 -13.32 23.84 -2.49
CA LEU A 468 -14.59 23.45 -1.86
C LEU A 468 -14.40 22.98 -0.40
N LYS A 469 -13.43 22.10 -0.15
CA LYS A 469 -13.11 21.63 1.21
C LYS A 469 -12.69 22.78 2.13
N SER A 470 -11.95 23.77 1.61
CA SER A 470 -11.58 24.94 2.42
C SER A 470 -12.78 25.79 2.82
N LEU A 471 -13.81 25.91 1.96
CA LEU A 471 -15.04 26.64 2.29
C LEU A 471 -15.84 25.92 3.39
N GLU A 472 -15.84 24.59 3.42
CA GLU A 472 -16.44 23.80 4.51
C GLU A 472 -15.67 23.97 5.82
N GLN A 473 -14.34 23.94 5.77
CA GLN A 473 -13.48 24.13 6.95
C GLN A 473 -13.69 25.50 7.61
N GLU A 474 -13.86 26.54 6.80
CA GLU A 474 -14.16 27.90 7.26
C GLU A 474 -15.65 28.13 7.57
N ASN A 475 -16.48 27.08 7.52
CA ASN A 475 -17.93 27.12 7.73
C ASN A 475 -18.67 28.13 6.83
N VAL A 476 -18.13 28.43 5.64
CA VAL A 476 -18.79 29.26 4.61
C VAL A 476 -19.93 28.48 3.97
N VAL A 477 -19.76 27.17 3.86
CA VAL A 477 -20.77 26.20 3.40
C VAL A 477 -20.94 25.11 4.48
N PRO A 478 -22.09 24.42 4.56
CA PRO A 478 -22.31 23.39 5.57
C PRO A 478 -21.40 22.17 5.35
N GLN A 479 -21.16 21.42 6.43
CA GLN A 479 -20.45 20.13 6.36
C GLN A 479 -21.13 19.16 5.38
N GLY A 480 -20.35 18.52 4.51
CA GLY A 480 -20.83 17.58 3.50
C GLY A 480 -21.28 18.23 2.19
N TYR A 481 -21.16 19.56 2.06
CA TYR A 481 -21.42 20.30 0.84
C TYR A 481 -20.48 19.91 -0.31
N THR A 482 -19.19 19.68 -0.06
CA THR A 482 -18.23 19.31 -1.12
C THR A 482 -18.66 18.02 -1.81
N ASP A 483 -18.93 16.97 -1.04
CA ASP A 483 -19.36 15.69 -1.58
C ASP A 483 -20.70 15.82 -2.32
N ASN A 484 -21.66 16.57 -1.75
CA ASN A 484 -22.93 16.85 -2.42
C ASN A 484 -22.74 17.60 -3.75
N PHE A 485 -21.89 18.62 -3.78
CA PHE A 485 -21.63 19.43 -4.96
C PHE A 485 -20.96 18.60 -6.06
N LEU A 486 -19.93 17.84 -5.71
CA LEU A 486 -19.20 16.99 -6.66
C LEU A 486 -20.06 15.86 -7.21
N SER A 487 -21.03 15.34 -6.43
CA SER A 487 -21.98 14.33 -6.92
C SER A 487 -22.88 14.79 -8.07
N ARG A 488 -22.98 16.12 -8.30
CA ARG A 488 -23.73 16.71 -9.42
C ARG A 488 -23.03 16.50 -10.78
N ALA A 489 -21.72 16.22 -10.76
CA ALA A 489 -20.93 15.93 -11.95
C ALA A 489 -21.38 14.62 -12.61
N ARG A 490 -21.52 14.63 -13.95
CA ARG A 490 -21.88 13.46 -14.75
C ARG A 490 -20.64 12.66 -15.14
N THR A 491 -20.24 11.72 -14.29
CA THR A 491 -19.01 10.93 -14.52
C THR A 491 -19.24 9.71 -15.44
N VAL A 492 -18.17 9.22 -16.06
CA VAL A 492 -18.27 8.09 -17.00
C VAL A 492 -18.61 6.76 -16.32
N GLY A 493 -18.17 6.51 -15.09
CA GLY A 493 -18.58 5.25 -14.42
C GLY A 493 -20.02 5.26 -13.91
N GLN A 494 -20.57 6.43 -13.54
CA GLN A 494 -22.02 6.54 -13.37
C GLN A 494 -22.75 6.18 -14.68
N GLN A 495 -22.24 6.69 -15.81
CA GLN A 495 -22.78 6.36 -17.12
C GLN A 495 -22.62 4.87 -17.47
N LEU A 496 -21.53 4.20 -17.08
CA LEU A 496 -21.34 2.77 -17.28
C LEU A 496 -22.41 1.95 -16.55
N SER A 497 -22.67 2.26 -15.28
CA SER A 497 -23.71 1.57 -14.50
C SER A 497 -25.12 1.83 -15.08
N ASP A 498 -25.42 3.07 -15.47
CA ASP A 498 -26.68 3.41 -16.15
C ASP A 498 -26.81 2.67 -17.49
N ASP A 499 -25.75 2.66 -18.30
CA ASP A 499 -25.73 2.00 -19.60
C ASP A 499 -25.88 0.48 -19.48
N PHE A 500 -25.33 -0.14 -18.44
CA PHE A 500 -25.49 -1.58 -18.18
C PHE A 500 -26.96 -1.95 -17.93
N CYS A 501 -27.72 -1.03 -17.31
CA CYS A 501 -29.15 -1.23 -17.05
C CYS A 501 -30.03 -0.93 -18.28
N LEU A 502 -29.57 -0.05 -19.19
CA LEU A 502 -30.39 0.54 -20.25
C LEU A 502 -30.08 0.01 -21.65
N LEU A 503 -28.84 -0.39 -21.92
CA LEU A 503 -28.40 -0.86 -23.23
C LEU A 503 -28.45 -2.38 -23.30
N ASP A 504 -28.67 -2.93 -24.50
CA ASP A 504 -28.42 -4.35 -24.73
C ASP A 504 -26.91 -4.66 -24.69
N LYS A 505 -26.58 -5.95 -24.52
CA LYS A 505 -25.20 -6.45 -24.40
C LYS A 505 -24.30 -5.95 -25.53
N GLN A 506 -24.77 -5.90 -26.79
CA GLN A 506 -23.91 -5.49 -27.91
C GLN A 506 -23.63 -3.99 -27.89
N LEU A 507 -24.64 -3.15 -27.63
CA LEU A 507 -24.47 -1.70 -27.50
C LEU A 507 -23.59 -1.33 -26.30
N PHE A 508 -23.77 -2.01 -25.17
CA PHE A 508 -22.94 -1.82 -23.98
C PHE A 508 -21.48 -2.13 -24.27
N LEU A 509 -21.18 -3.31 -24.84
CA LEU A 509 -19.82 -3.72 -25.16
C LEU A 509 -19.19 -2.86 -26.24
N ARG A 510 -19.96 -2.36 -27.22
CA ARG A 510 -19.44 -1.40 -28.20
C ARG A 510 -18.93 -0.12 -27.54
N LYS A 511 -19.60 0.33 -26.47
CA LYS A 511 -19.26 1.57 -25.76
C LYS A 511 -18.17 1.36 -24.71
N HIS A 512 -18.35 0.39 -23.81
CA HIS A 512 -17.54 0.15 -22.61
C HIS A 512 -16.63 -1.08 -22.71
N GLY A 513 -16.72 -1.86 -23.79
CA GLY A 513 -16.03 -3.15 -23.94
C GLY A 513 -14.51 -3.08 -23.92
N HIS A 514 -13.93 -1.92 -24.23
CA HIS A 514 -12.48 -1.72 -24.24
C HIS A 514 -11.85 -1.67 -22.83
N ILE A 515 -12.66 -1.50 -21.79
CA ILE A 515 -12.18 -1.39 -20.41
C ILE A 515 -11.63 -2.75 -19.96
N ARG A 516 -10.54 -2.74 -19.19
CA ARG A 516 -9.93 -3.93 -18.59
C ARG A 516 -9.46 -3.60 -17.16
N PRO A 517 -9.64 -4.50 -16.17
CA PRO A 517 -8.92 -4.43 -14.91
C PRO A 517 -7.40 -4.48 -15.17
N GLY A 518 -6.62 -3.63 -14.51
CA GLY A 518 -5.19 -3.55 -14.77
C GLY A 518 -4.92 -2.92 -16.14
N THR A 519 -5.08 -1.61 -16.23
CA THR A 519 -5.03 -0.78 -17.44
C THR A 519 -3.79 -1.07 -18.31
N TYR A 520 -2.65 -1.42 -17.69
CA TYR A 520 -1.37 -1.69 -18.33
C TYR A 520 -1.04 -3.19 -18.43
N ASP A 521 -1.88 -4.07 -17.89
CA ASP A 521 -1.66 -5.52 -17.90
C ASP A 521 -2.18 -6.13 -19.21
N ILE A 522 -1.26 -6.69 -19.99
CA ILE A 522 -1.57 -7.34 -21.26
C ILE A 522 -2.23 -8.71 -21.08
N HIS A 523 -2.06 -9.35 -19.91
CA HIS A 523 -2.66 -10.66 -19.63
C HIS A 523 -4.17 -10.57 -19.44
N VAL A 524 -4.64 -9.45 -18.88
CA VAL A 524 -6.04 -9.29 -18.49
C VAL A 524 -6.91 -9.01 -19.71
N ALA A 525 -8.03 -9.73 -19.79
CA ALA A 525 -9.00 -9.58 -20.85
C ALA A 525 -9.83 -8.30 -20.68
N ARG A 526 -10.16 -7.63 -21.79
CA ARG A 526 -11.15 -6.55 -21.79
C ARG A 526 -12.54 -7.09 -21.50
N TYR A 527 -13.45 -6.18 -21.16
CA TYR A 527 -14.87 -6.49 -21.01
C TYR A 527 -15.47 -7.13 -22.27
N ASP A 528 -15.06 -6.73 -23.48
CA ASP A 528 -15.55 -7.35 -24.72
C ASP A 528 -14.87 -8.67 -25.10
N GLU A 529 -13.68 -8.95 -24.54
CA GLU A 529 -12.97 -10.22 -24.75
C GLU A 529 -13.52 -11.33 -23.86
N ASN A 530 -14.00 -10.99 -22.65
CA ASN A 530 -14.59 -11.94 -21.72
C ASN A 530 -15.79 -11.36 -20.93
N PRO A 531 -16.90 -10.99 -21.60
CA PRO A 531 -18.00 -10.24 -20.98
C PRO A 531 -18.69 -10.95 -19.82
N ASP A 532 -18.78 -12.28 -19.88
CA ASP A 532 -19.51 -13.07 -18.89
C ASP A 532 -18.72 -13.25 -17.59
N SER A 533 -17.40 -13.02 -17.62
CA SER A 533 -16.60 -12.95 -16.39
C SER A 533 -16.74 -11.62 -15.65
N TYR A 534 -17.40 -10.61 -16.21
CA TYR A 534 -17.57 -9.32 -15.56
C TYR A 534 -19.02 -9.06 -15.19
N PHE A 535 -19.93 -9.33 -16.11
CA PHE A 535 -21.30 -8.86 -16.03
C PHE A 535 -22.31 -10.00 -15.93
N ASP A 536 -23.31 -9.82 -15.05
CA ASP A 536 -24.50 -10.67 -15.03
C ASP A 536 -25.56 -10.06 -15.94
N TRP A 537 -25.64 -10.58 -17.17
CA TRP A 537 -26.57 -10.13 -18.19
C TRP A 537 -28.02 -10.61 -17.94
N LEU A 538 -28.23 -11.59 -17.07
CA LEU A 538 -29.54 -12.18 -16.80
C LEU A 538 -30.29 -11.39 -15.72
N SER A 539 -29.58 -10.91 -14.71
CA SER A 539 -30.18 -10.19 -13.57
C SER A 539 -29.53 -8.82 -13.35
N PRO A 540 -29.56 -7.90 -14.34
CA PRO A 540 -28.99 -6.57 -14.16
C PRO A 540 -29.59 -5.86 -12.93
N PRO A 541 -28.78 -5.09 -12.19
CA PRO A 541 -29.29 -4.34 -11.06
C PRO A 541 -30.42 -3.39 -11.48
N ALA A 542 -31.41 -3.22 -10.61
CA ALA A 542 -32.40 -2.19 -10.83
C ALA A 542 -31.68 -0.83 -10.85
N ARG A 543 -32.08 0.04 -11.79
CA ARG A 543 -31.52 1.39 -11.88
C ARG A 543 -31.62 2.06 -10.50
N PRO A 544 -30.52 2.55 -9.92
CA PRO A 544 -30.61 3.29 -8.67
C PRO A 544 -31.52 4.51 -8.88
N VAL A 545 -32.56 4.63 -8.03
CA VAL A 545 -33.47 5.78 -8.06
C VAL A 545 -32.67 6.98 -7.59
N ARG A 546 -32.27 7.84 -8.53
CA ARG A 546 -31.58 9.08 -8.18
C ARG A 546 -32.57 10.04 -7.55
N THR A 547 -32.54 10.16 -6.23
CA THR A 547 -32.95 11.39 -5.56
C THR A 547 -31.86 12.44 -5.80
N VAL A 548 -31.80 12.98 -7.02
CA VAL A 548 -31.11 14.27 -7.18
C VAL A 548 -32.00 15.25 -6.46
N GLU A 549 -31.66 15.58 -5.21
CA GLU A 549 -32.15 16.82 -4.61
C GLU A 549 -31.62 17.93 -5.52
N ASN A 550 -32.46 18.33 -6.46
CA ASN A 550 -32.21 19.41 -7.39
C ASN A 550 -32.41 20.74 -6.64
N THR A 551 -31.78 20.87 -5.48
CA THR A 551 -31.75 22.10 -4.72
C THR A 551 -30.71 22.98 -5.37
N SER A 552 -31.14 23.91 -6.21
CA SER A 552 -30.28 25.01 -6.64
C SER A 552 -29.73 25.71 -5.40
N ASP A 553 -28.42 25.96 -5.37
CA ASP A 553 -27.79 26.66 -4.25
C ASP A 553 -28.47 28.02 -4.02
N SER A 554 -28.76 28.35 -2.75
CA SER A 554 -29.49 29.56 -2.41
C SER A 554 -28.68 30.81 -2.78
N ARG A 555 -29.38 31.91 -3.09
CA ARG A 555 -28.72 33.19 -3.40
C ARG A 555 -27.81 33.64 -2.25
N ASP A 556 -28.22 33.41 -1.01
CA ASP A 556 -27.44 33.77 0.19
C ASP A 556 -26.17 32.94 0.33
N LEU A 557 -26.21 31.66 -0.03
CA LEU A 557 -25.02 30.80 -0.05
C LEU A 557 -24.03 31.29 -1.11
N LEU A 558 -24.49 31.56 -2.33
CA LEU A 558 -23.64 32.09 -3.41
C LEU A 558 -22.99 33.43 -3.03
N LEU A 559 -23.73 34.32 -2.37
CA LEU A 559 -23.19 35.58 -1.86
C LEU A 559 -22.15 35.37 -0.75
N SER A 560 -22.34 34.36 0.10
CA SER A 560 -21.39 34.02 1.17
C SER A 560 -20.07 33.49 0.60
N ILE A 561 -20.13 32.62 -0.40
CA ILE A 561 -18.95 32.12 -1.11
C ILE A 561 -18.24 33.26 -1.85
N GLN A 562 -18.98 34.13 -2.57
CA GLN A 562 -18.37 35.28 -3.25
C GLN A 562 -17.68 36.23 -2.28
N LYS A 563 -18.27 36.47 -1.09
CA LYS A 563 -17.64 37.27 -0.03
C LYS A 563 -16.35 36.62 0.47
N ALA A 564 -16.32 35.29 0.63
CA ALA A 564 -15.13 34.57 1.03
C ALA A 564 -14.00 34.73 -0.01
N PHE A 565 -14.31 34.62 -1.30
CA PHE A 565 -13.34 34.85 -2.39
C PHE A 565 -12.79 36.29 -2.36
N HIS A 566 -13.65 37.30 -2.25
CA HIS A 566 -13.18 38.69 -2.14
C HIS A 566 -12.33 38.93 -0.88
N HIS A 567 -12.66 38.29 0.24
CA HIS A 567 -11.93 38.47 1.50
C HIS A 567 -10.50 37.93 1.42
N CYS A 568 -10.28 36.84 0.70
CA CYS A 568 -8.95 36.26 0.48
C CYS A 568 -8.23 36.82 -0.77
N GLY A 569 -8.79 37.83 -1.44
CA GLY A 569 -8.20 38.47 -2.62
C GLY A 569 -8.36 37.69 -3.92
N MET A 570 -9.20 36.65 -3.96
CA MET A 570 -9.44 35.86 -5.15
C MET A 570 -10.45 36.56 -6.09
N ASP A 571 -9.99 36.91 -7.30
CA ASP A 571 -10.76 37.56 -8.36
C ASP A 571 -11.43 36.52 -9.27
N ILE A 572 -12.31 35.71 -8.67
CA ILE A 572 -13.09 34.71 -9.39
C ILE A 572 -14.55 34.87 -9.01
N HIS A 573 -15.43 34.86 -10.02
CA HIS A 573 -16.87 34.85 -9.77
C HIS A 573 -17.34 33.44 -9.39
N VAL A 574 -18.18 33.30 -8.35
CA VAL A 574 -18.64 32.00 -7.83
C VAL A 574 -19.24 31.09 -8.90
N LYS A 575 -19.98 31.65 -9.86
CA LYS A 575 -20.55 30.87 -10.99
C LYS A 575 -19.47 30.34 -11.96
N GLN A 576 -18.41 31.12 -12.18
CA GLN A 576 -17.29 30.70 -12.99
C GLN A 576 -16.57 29.54 -12.29
N PHE A 577 -16.30 29.69 -10.98
CA PHE A 577 -15.71 28.63 -10.18
C PHE A 577 -16.56 27.35 -10.18
N PHE A 578 -17.88 27.44 -10.02
CA PHE A 578 -18.76 26.27 -10.05
C PHE A 578 -18.73 25.55 -11.41
N THR A 579 -18.71 26.32 -12.50
CA THR A 579 -18.58 25.76 -13.85
C THR A 579 -17.24 25.06 -14.03
N PHE A 580 -16.16 25.71 -13.60
CA PHE A 580 -14.82 25.11 -13.58
C PHE A 580 -14.79 23.81 -12.77
N ALA A 581 -15.32 23.82 -11.54
CA ALA A 581 -15.26 22.70 -10.62
C ALA A 581 -15.98 21.46 -11.14
N LEU A 582 -17.21 21.63 -11.66
CA LEU A 582 -17.97 20.53 -12.26
C LEU A 582 -17.26 20.00 -13.51
N ASN A 583 -16.87 20.89 -14.43
CA ASN A 583 -16.18 20.48 -15.65
C ASN A 583 -14.85 19.78 -15.34
N ALA A 584 -14.12 20.20 -14.31
CA ALA A 584 -12.84 19.58 -13.92
C ALA A 584 -13.00 18.15 -13.47
N VAL A 585 -14.01 17.86 -12.64
CA VAL A 585 -14.30 16.50 -12.18
C VAL A 585 -14.82 15.62 -13.32
N GLU A 586 -15.73 16.13 -14.15
CA GLU A 586 -16.23 15.41 -15.33
C GLU A 586 -15.11 15.10 -16.33
N ALA A 587 -14.28 16.10 -16.63
CA ALA A 587 -13.16 15.95 -17.56
C ALA A 587 -12.10 14.99 -17.05
N ARG A 588 -11.75 15.02 -15.76
CA ARG A 588 -10.79 14.06 -15.17
C ARG A 588 -11.22 12.62 -15.44
N GLU A 589 -12.47 12.29 -15.15
CA GLU A 589 -13.01 10.94 -15.38
C GLU A 589 -13.11 10.61 -16.86
N LYS A 590 -13.55 11.57 -17.69
CA LYS A 590 -13.71 11.38 -19.12
C LYS A 590 -12.38 11.19 -19.86
N VAL A 591 -11.38 12.03 -19.57
CA VAL A 591 -10.05 11.91 -20.17
C VAL A 591 -9.38 10.62 -19.72
N LYS A 592 -9.51 10.24 -18.44
CA LYS A 592 -8.99 8.97 -17.92
C LYS A 592 -9.60 7.76 -18.66
N TYR A 593 -10.91 7.78 -18.89
CA TYR A 593 -11.61 6.77 -19.68
C TYR A 593 -11.08 6.68 -21.11
N LEU A 594 -10.94 7.81 -21.80
CA LEU A 594 -10.43 7.87 -23.18
C LEU A 594 -8.96 7.42 -23.24
N TYR A 595 -8.13 7.86 -22.29
CA TYR A 595 -6.74 7.44 -22.15
C TYR A 595 -6.64 5.91 -22.01
N GLY A 596 -7.41 5.33 -21.08
CA GLY A 596 -7.47 3.88 -20.88
C GLY A 596 -7.91 3.14 -22.14
N ALA A 597 -8.81 3.72 -22.95
CA ALA A 597 -9.20 3.15 -24.23
C ALA A 597 -8.03 3.05 -25.21
N PHE A 598 -7.24 4.11 -25.40
CA PHE A 598 -6.07 4.06 -26.28
C PHE A 598 -5.00 3.09 -25.79
N VAL A 599 -4.76 3.01 -24.47
CA VAL A 599 -3.83 2.01 -23.89
C VAL A 599 -4.34 0.60 -24.17
N SER A 600 -5.64 0.36 -23.98
CA SER A 600 -6.26 -0.95 -24.22
C SER A 600 -6.24 -1.35 -25.70
N GLU A 601 -6.49 -0.41 -26.63
CA GLU A 601 -6.32 -0.67 -28.07
C GLU A 601 -4.87 -0.97 -28.42
N ALA A 602 -3.90 -0.28 -27.82
CA ALA A 602 -2.49 -0.59 -28.00
C ALA A 602 -2.18 -2.03 -27.55
N LEU A 603 -2.52 -2.41 -26.31
CA LEU A 603 -2.28 -3.76 -25.80
C LEU A 603 -2.96 -4.86 -26.64
N SER A 604 -4.17 -4.57 -27.13
CA SER A 604 -4.91 -5.50 -28.00
C SER A 604 -4.21 -5.68 -29.35
N ALA A 605 -3.73 -4.60 -29.95
CA ALA A 605 -2.95 -4.64 -31.19
C ALA A 605 -1.59 -5.32 -31.02
N LEU A 606 -0.91 -5.10 -29.88
CA LEU A 606 0.34 -5.78 -29.55
C LEU A 606 0.13 -7.29 -29.34
N THR A 607 -0.98 -7.68 -28.72
CA THR A 607 -1.37 -9.08 -28.59
C THR A 607 -1.61 -9.73 -29.96
N ALA A 608 -2.31 -9.03 -30.86
CA ALA A 608 -2.54 -9.51 -32.22
C ALA A 608 -1.22 -9.63 -33.01
N TRP A 609 -0.32 -8.66 -32.85
CA TRP A 609 1.03 -8.73 -33.42
C TRP A 609 1.82 -9.94 -32.89
N GLY A 610 1.84 -10.14 -31.57
CA GLY A 610 2.52 -11.30 -30.96
C GLY A 610 1.99 -12.62 -31.50
N ALA A 611 0.67 -12.76 -31.62
CA ALA A 611 0.05 -13.95 -32.19
C ALA A 611 0.51 -14.26 -33.63
N LEU A 612 0.69 -13.22 -34.48
CA LEU A 612 1.23 -13.38 -35.84
C LEU A 612 2.68 -13.87 -35.86
N HIS A 613 3.44 -13.58 -34.80
CA HIS A 613 4.85 -13.95 -34.64
C HIS A 613 5.08 -15.11 -33.66
N HIS A 614 4.02 -15.79 -33.23
CA HIS A 614 4.07 -16.88 -32.24
C HIS A 614 4.65 -16.49 -30.86
N ILE A 615 4.50 -15.22 -30.48
CA ILE A 615 4.88 -14.69 -29.16
C ILE A 615 3.61 -14.58 -28.31
N ASP A 616 3.59 -15.26 -27.16
CA ASP A 616 2.44 -15.25 -26.27
C ASP A 616 2.37 -13.99 -25.37
N ARG A 617 1.21 -13.79 -24.73
CA ARG A 617 0.97 -12.64 -23.83
C ARG A 617 1.98 -12.59 -22.67
N ASP A 618 2.38 -13.75 -22.16
CA ASP A 618 3.34 -13.83 -21.06
C ASP A 618 4.73 -13.33 -21.48
N THR A 619 5.21 -13.75 -22.65
CA THR A 619 6.46 -13.28 -23.23
C THR A 619 6.40 -11.77 -23.52
N LEU A 620 5.31 -11.29 -24.12
CA LEU A 620 5.09 -9.86 -24.37
C LEU A 620 5.14 -9.03 -23.07
N SER A 621 4.55 -9.52 -21.99
CA SER A 621 4.50 -8.79 -20.71
C SER A 621 5.88 -8.56 -20.06
N HIS A 622 6.84 -9.42 -20.36
CA HIS A 622 8.23 -9.33 -19.88
C HIS A 622 9.16 -8.69 -20.93
N SER A 623 8.62 -8.32 -22.09
CA SER A 623 9.36 -7.66 -23.16
C SER A 623 9.47 -6.16 -22.90
N PRO A 624 10.66 -5.56 -23.06
CA PRO A 624 10.82 -4.11 -22.94
C PRO A 624 10.07 -3.34 -24.04
N LEU A 625 9.50 -2.19 -23.70
CA LEU A 625 8.69 -1.40 -24.64
C LEU A 625 9.46 -0.93 -25.88
N ASN A 626 10.77 -0.69 -25.74
CA ASN A 626 11.62 -0.16 -26.81
C ASN A 626 11.69 -1.08 -28.05
N TYR A 627 11.43 -2.38 -27.90
CA TYR A 627 11.34 -3.32 -29.02
C TYR A 627 10.17 -2.98 -29.96
N PHE A 628 9.07 -2.44 -29.42
CA PHE A 628 7.83 -2.25 -30.16
C PHE A 628 7.71 -0.84 -30.75
N ILE A 629 8.28 0.17 -30.10
CA ILE A 629 8.16 1.58 -30.51
C ILE A 629 9.20 2.03 -31.54
N ASN A 630 10.27 1.25 -31.77
CA ASN A 630 11.30 1.63 -32.74
C ASN A 630 10.80 1.48 -34.18
N GLU A 631 10.60 2.60 -34.86
CA GLU A 631 10.05 2.63 -36.23
C GLU A 631 10.89 1.88 -37.26
N LYS A 632 12.21 1.76 -37.05
CA LYS A 632 13.14 1.23 -38.06
C LYS A 632 13.31 -0.28 -38.00
N TYR A 633 13.14 -0.91 -36.84
CA TYR A 633 13.39 -2.34 -36.65
C TYR A 633 12.72 -2.83 -35.36
N CYS A 634 12.01 -3.96 -35.44
CA CYS A 634 11.58 -4.75 -34.29
C CYS A 634 12.40 -6.03 -34.29
N ASP A 635 13.24 -6.22 -33.27
CA ASP A 635 14.13 -7.39 -33.15
C ASP A 635 13.36 -8.61 -32.63
N ILE A 636 12.60 -9.26 -33.50
CA ILE A 636 11.72 -10.38 -33.14
C ILE A 636 12.52 -11.52 -32.51
N ASP A 637 13.67 -11.86 -33.10
CA ASP A 637 14.51 -12.98 -32.65
C ASP A 637 15.09 -12.75 -31.23
N GLY A 638 15.29 -11.49 -30.84
CA GLY A 638 15.83 -11.11 -29.53
C GLY A 638 14.79 -11.04 -28.41
N ILE A 639 13.49 -10.91 -28.74
CA ILE A 639 12.42 -10.71 -27.75
C ILE A 639 12.34 -11.88 -26.77
N ASP A 640 12.31 -13.11 -27.27
CA ASP A 640 12.18 -14.31 -26.44
C ASP A 640 13.30 -14.43 -25.40
N ALA A 641 14.54 -14.17 -25.82
CA ALA A 641 15.70 -14.27 -24.93
C ALA A 641 15.64 -13.20 -23.83
N VAL A 642 15.32 -11.96 -24.20
CA VAL A 642 15.24 -10.85 -23.25
C VAL A 642 14.04 -10.99 -22.31
N ALA A 643 12.88 -11.42 -22.83
CA ALA A 643 11.69 -11.66 -22.02
C ALA A 643 11.91 -12.79 -20.99
N LYS A 644 12.59 -13.87 -21.37
CA LYS A 644 12.96 -14.96 -20.44
C LYS A 644 13.87 -14.47 -19.31
N GLU A 645 14.89 -13.68 -19.64
CA GLU A 645 15.79 -13.12 -18.62
C GLU A 645 15.05 -12.13 -17.72
N ASN A 646 14.24 -11.23 -18.27
CA ASN A 646 13.42 -10.30 -17.50
C ASN A 646 12.41 -11.01 -16.60
N LYS A 647 11.79 -12.10 -17.07
CA LYS A 647 10.89 -12.93 -16.27
C LYS A 647 11.63 -13.54 -15.07
N ARG A 648 12.83 -14.08 -15.29
CA ARG A 648 13.68 -14.61 -14.21
C ARG A 648 14.03 -13.52 -13.20
N ILE A 649 14.48 -12.35 -13.66
CA ILE A 649 14.81 -11.20 -12.80
C ILE A 649 13.57 -10.76 -12.00
N TRP A 650 12.42 -10.65 -12.66
CA TRP A 650 11.16 -10.27 -12.03
C TRP A 650 10.74 -11.29 -10.96
N GLN A 651 10.81 -12.59 -11.24
CA GLN A 651 10.51 -13.65 -10.26
C GLN A 651 11.40 -13.52 -9.01
N SER A 652 12.70 -13.33 -9.19
CA SER A 652 13.62 -13.16 -8.06
C SER A 652 13.34 -11.88 -7.24
N LYS A 653 12.86 -10.81 -7.90
CA LYS A 653 12.54 -9.53 -7.24
C LYS A 653 11.14 -9.47 -6.64
N SER A 654 10.21 -10.29 -7.13
CA SER A 654 8.80 -10.30 -6.72
C SER A 654 8.62 -10.60 -5.22
N ARG A 655 9.52 -11.41 -4.65
CA ARG A 655 9.54 -11.76 -3.23
C ARG A 655 10.16 -10.68 -2.34
N LEU A 656 10.86 -9.69 -2.91
CA LEU A 656 11.58 -8.69 -2.14
C LEU A 656 10.62 -7.73 -1.45
N ARG A 657 10.73 -7.57 -0.13
CA ARG A 657 10.01 -6.52 0.60
C ARG A 657 10.59 -5.15 0.26
N SER A 658 9.69 -4.21 0.05
CA SER A 658 10.03 -2.85 -0.35
C SER A 658 9.33 -1.87 0.58
N PRO A 659 10.07 -1.04 1.32
CA PRO A 659 9.46 -0.09 2.24
C PRO A 659 8.70 1.00 1.46
N SER A 660 7.68 1.58 2.09
CA SER A 660 6.83 2.61 1.48
C SER A 660 7.61 3.87 1.10
N ILE A 661 8.69 4.17 1.83
CA ILE A 661 9.66 5.23 1.59
C ILE A 661 11.08 4.67 1.72
N ILE A 662 11.98 5.11 0.85
CA ILE A 662 13.44 4.88 0.95
C ILE A 662 14.19 6.21 0.84
N ASP A 663 15.21 6.36 1.69
CA ASP A 663 16.11 7.52 1.70
C ASP A 663 17.58 7.13 1.40
N SER A 664 17.89 5.84 1.51
CA SER A 664 19.23 5.31 1.45
C SER A 664 19.23 3.85 1.00
N ALA A 665 20.37 3.39 0.49
CA ALA A 665 20.61 1.99 0.14
C ALA A 665 20.31 1.03 1.30
N ASN A 666 20.57 1.48 2.53
CA ASN A 666 20.36 0.72 3.75
C ASN A 666 18.89 0.36 4.00
N ALA A 667 17.94 1.13 3.48
CA ALA A 667 16.51 0.85 3.62
C ALA A 667 16.09 -0.48 2.98
N LEU A 668 16.85 -1.00 2.00
CA LEU A 668 16.61 -2.33 1.42
C LEU A 668 17.10 -3.49 2.31
N TYR A 669 18.00 -3.20 3.25
CA TYR A 669 18.55 -4.17 4.18
C TYR A 669 17.82 -4.16 5.50
N ALA A 670 17.52 -2.97 6.05
CA ALA A 670 16.78 -2.84 7.29
C ALA A 670 15.86 -1.63 7.29
N HIS A 671 14.62 -1.82 7.75
CA HIS A 671 13.63 -0.75 7.86
C HIS A 671 12.52 -1.13 8.86
N GLU A 672 11.80 -0.11 9.32
CA GLU A 672 10.55 -0.31 10.04
C GLU A 672 9.39 -0.51 9.05
N ILE A 673 8.52 -1.46 9.34
CA ILE A 673 7.29 -1.66 8.57
C ILE A 673 6.26 -0.67 9.10
N THR A 674 5.99 0.38 8.31
CA THR A 674 4.93 1.33 8.63
C THR A 674 3.56 0.67 8.47
N VAL A 675 2.75 0.65 9.53
CA VAL A 675 1.35 0.25 9.45
C VAL A 675 0.60 1.30 8.62
N ALA A 676 -0.01 0.87 7.52
CA ALA A 676 -0.82 1.76 6.71
C ALA A 676 -2.01 2.27 7.53
N LYS A 677 -2.31 3.56 7.43
CA LYS A 677 -3.50 4.16 8.06
C LYS A 677 -4.67 4.08 7.08
N PRO A 678 -5.65 3.19 7.30
CA PRO A 678 -6.76 3.02 6.36
C PRO A 678 -7.58 4.28 6.20
N ASN A 679 -8.16 4.46 5.02
CA ASN A 679 -9.19 5.46 4.77
C ASN A 679 -10.56 4.75 4.76
N PHE A 680 -11.39 5.04 5.76
CA PHE A 680 -12.76 4.54 5.83
C PHE A 680 -13.67 5.49 5.04
N ILE A 681 -14.32 4.96 4.02
CA ILE A 681 -15.16 5.72 3.10
C ILE A 681 -16.62 5.41 3.39
N THR A 682 -17.47 6.44 3.32
CA THR A 682 -18.88 6.44 3.75
C THR A 682 -19.06 6.33 5.27
N LYS A 683 -20.33 6.29 5.73
CA LYS A 683 -20.71 6.03 7.13
C LYS A 683 -21.47 4.72 7.28
N GLU A 684 -21.49 3.91 6.23
CA GLU A 684 -22.26 2.68 6.16
C GLU A 684 -21.55 1.52 6.88
N ARG A 685 -22.31 0.46 7.13
CA ARG A 685 -21.83 -0.78 7.74
C ARG A 685 -22.19 -1.97 6.84
N ALA A 686 -21.27 -2.92 6.71
CA ALA A 686 -21.50 -4.19 6.03
C ALA A 686 -21.00 -5.36 6.86
N GLU A 687 -21.72 -6.47 6.79
CA GLU A 687 -21.31 -7.75 7.37
C GLU A 687 -21.60 -8.86 6.36
N ALA A 688 -20.55 -9.45 5.80
CA ALA A 688 -20.70 -10.43 4.72
C ALA A 688 -19.49 -11.35 4.60
N SER A 689 -19.66 -12.41 3.79
CA SER A 689 -18.55 -13.28 3.41
C SER A 689 -17.51 -12.55 2.58
N VAL A 690 -16.27 -13.06 2.61
CA VAL A 690 -15.14 -12.45 1.90
C VAL A 690 -14.92 -13.09 0.55
N ARG A 691 -14.60 -12.26 -0.45
CA ARG A 691 -14.12 -12.69 -1.77
C ARG A 691 -12.92 -11.88 -2.19
N VAL A 692 -11.85 -12.56 -2.61
CA VAL A 692 -10.66 -11.92 -3.16
C VAL A 692 -10.80 -11.85 -4.67
N LEU A 693 -10.65 -10.65 -5.22
CA LEU A 693 -10.57 -10.42 -6.67
C LEU A 693 -9.19 -9.93 -7.05
N THR A 694 -8.69 -10.43 -8.16
CA THR A 694 -7.48 -9.91 -8.82
C THR A 694 -7.80 -9.59 -10.26
N ALA A 695 -6.98 -8.77 -10.93
CA ALA A 695 -7.24 -8.39 -12.32
C ALA A 695 -7.31 -9.62 -13.26
N GLY A 696 -6.54 -10.68 -12.97
CA GLY A 696 -6.55 -11.93 -13.72
C GLY A 696 -7.61 -12.96 -13.27
N ASN A 697 -8.31 -12.72 -12.16
CA ASN A 697 -9.34 -13.62 -11.63
C ASN A 697 -10.58 -12.82 -11.22
N THR A 698 -11.49 -12.66 -12.17
CA THR A 698 -12.66 -11.76 -12.08
C THR A 698 -13.99 -12.52 -11.99
N HIS A 699 -13.98 -13.84 -11.76
CA HIS A 699 -15.18 -14.68 -11.83
C HIS A 699 -16.39 -14.08 -11.11
N SER A 700 -17.47 -13.97 -11.87
CA SER A 700 -18.47 -12.95 -11.66
C SER A 700 -19.58 -13.39 -10.69
N ASP A 701 -19.97 -14.67 -10.75
CA ASP A 701 -21.15 -15.22 -10.05
C ASP A 701 -21.02 -15.35 -8.53
N ASP A 702 -19.82 -15.19 -7.97
CA ASP A 702 -19.54 -15.48 -6.55
C ASP A 702 -19.35 -14.23 -5.67
N ILE A 703 -19.56 -13.01 -6.20
CA ILE A 703 -19.31 -11.76 -5.45
C ILE A 703 -20.56 -11.01 -4.96
N GLU A 704 -21.75 -11.38 -5.41
CA GLU A 704 -22.99 -10.71 -4.96
C GLU A 704 -23.18 -10.86 -3.45
N GLY A 705 -23.48 -9.74 -2.77
CA GLY A 705 -23.67 -9.73 -1.31
C GLY A 705 -22.41 -10.06 -0.50
N THR A 706 -21.21 -9.97 -1.08
CA THR A 706 -19.92 -10.21 -0.39
C THR A 706 -19.18 -8.91 -0.10
N ILE A 707 -18.19 -8.97 0.81
CA ILE A 707 -17.14 -7.95 0.94
C ILE A 707 -15.97 -8.36 0.02
N VAL A 708 -15.70 -7.52 -0.96
CA VAL A 708 -14.69 -7.78 -1.98
C VAL A 708 -13.33 -7.21 -1.56
N LEU A 709 -12.29 -8.04 -1.55
CA LEU A 709 -10.91 -7.62 -1.32
C LEU A 709 -10.19 -7.49 -2.66
N ILE A 710 -9.57 -6.34 -2.90
CA ILE A 710 -8.85 -6.04 -4.14
C ILE A 710 -7.47 -5.50 -3.79
N GLU A 711 -6.41 -6.05 -4.36
CA GLU A 711 -5.07 -5.54 -4.08
C GLU A 711 -4.89 -4.12 -4.66
N ASN A 712 -4.96 -4.02 -5.99
CA ASN A 712 -4.83 -2.78 -6.75
C ASN A 712 -6.09 -2.57 -7.58
N ALA A 713 -6.75 -1.41 -7.43
CA ALA A 713 -8.05 -1.15 -8.02
C ALA A 713 -8.00 0.11 -8.91
N ASP A 714 -8.05 -0.12 -10.22
CA ASP A 714 -8.17 0.92 -11.25
C ASP A 714 -9.62 0.99 -11.79
N PRO A 715 -9.95 1.89 -12.73
CA PRO A 715 -11.31 1.96 -13.30
C PRO A 715 -11.79 0.68 -13.96
N GLY A 716 -10.89 -0.26 -14.28
CA GLY A 716 -11.25 -1.57 -14.80
C GLY A 716 -11.96 -2.47 -13.80
N PHE A 717 -12.03 -2.09 -12.53
CA PHE A 717 -12.87 -2.73 -11.52
C PHE A 717 -14.27 -2.11 -11.40
N ASP A 718 -14.63 -1.09 -12.18
CA ASP A 718 -15.95 -0.43 -12.08
C ASP A 718 -17.13 -1.40 -12.29
N TRP A 719 -16.91 -2.56 -12.93
CA TRP A 719 -17.93 -3.60 -13.08
C TRP A 719 -18.43 -4.16 -11.74
N ILE A 720 -17.63 -4.16 -10.66
CA ILE A 720 -18.06 -4.70 -9.36
C ILE A 720 -19.28 -3.96 -8.80
N PHE A 721 -19.42 -2.66 -9.13
CA PHE A 721 -20.55 -1.84 -8.73
C PHE A 721 -21.86 -2.24 -9.42
N THR A 722 -21.79 -3.08 -10.46
CA THR A 722 -22.96 -3.69 -11.09
C THR A 722 -23.44 -4.97 -10.39
N ARG A 723 -22.67 -5.50 -9.41
CA ARG A 723 -22.88 -6.84 -8.82
C ARG A 723 -23.46 -6.84 -7.40
N ARG A 724 -24.06 -5.73 -6.95
CA ARG A 724 -24.71 -5.60 -5.62
C ARG A 724 -23.83 -6.12 -4.46
N ILE A 725 -22.54 -5.78 -4.49
CA ILE A 725 -21.59 -6.10 -3.43
C ILE A 725 -22.03 -5.43 -2.11
N SER A 726 -21.72 -6.05 -0.97
CA SER A 726 -22.01 -5.45 0.34
C SER A 726 -20.99 -4.40 0.74
N GLY A 727 -19.77 -4.49 0.21
CA GLY A 727 -18.67 -3.57 0.50
C GLY A 727 -17.39 -4.00 -0.18
N PHE A 728 -16.33 -3.18 -0.09
CA PHE A 728 -15.03 -3.60 -0.61
C PHE A 728 -13.86 -2.97 0.15
N ILE A 729 -12.70 -3.63 0.10
CA ILE A 729 -11.48 -3.21 0.78
C ILE A 729 -10.30 -3.29 -0.20
N THR A 730 -9.45 -2.26 -0.20
CA THR A 730 -8.25 -2.24 -1.06
C THR A 730 -6.94 -2.14 -0.29
N ALA A 731 -5.89 -2.82 -0.76
CA ALA A 731 -4.55 -2.70 -0.17
C ALA A 731 -3.97 -1.29 -0.40
N TYR A 732 -4.22 -0.71 -1.57
CA TYR A 732 -3.70 0.61 -1.96
C TYR A 732 -4.82 1.59 -2.34
N GLY A 733 -4.50 2.87 -2.24
CA GLY A 733 -5.36 3.99 -2.62
C GLY A 733 -5.50 5.03 -1.51
N GLY A 734 -5.85 6.26 -1.88
CA GLY A 734 -6.12 7.35 -0.94
C GLY A 734 -7.60 7.71 -0.82
N GLU A 735 -7.92 8.66 0.06
CA GLU A 735 -9.27 9.16 0.33
C GLU A 735 -10.00 9.73 -0.92
N ASN A 736 -9.23 10.23 -1.90
CA ASN A 736 -9.73 10.78 -3.17
C ASN A 736 -9.37 9.88 -4.39
N SER A 737 -9.04 8.61 -4.14
CA SER A 737 -8.84 7.62 -5.20
C SER A 737 -10.12 7.38 -5.99
N HIS A 738 -9.97 6.72 -7.14
CA HIS A 738 -11.08 6.34 -8.01
C HIS A 738 -12.15 5.54 -7.24
N MET A 739 -11.70 4.53 -6.50
CA MET A 739 -12.57 3.65 -5.74
C MET A 739 -13.25 4.38 -4.58
N SER A 740 -12.54 5.31 -3.92
CA SER A 740 -13.15 6.15 -2.87
C SER A 740 -14.27 7.04 -3.41
N ILE A 741 -14.15 7.53 -4.65
CA ILE A 741 -15.22 8.30 -5.30
C ILE A 741 -16.41 7.38 -5.60
N ARG A 742 -16.17 6.20 -6.20
CA ARG A 742 -17.23 5.22 -6.51
C ARG A 742 -17.97 4.75 -5.26
N ALA A 743 -17.25 4.47 -4.17
CA ALA A 743 -17.86 4.10 -2.89
C ALA A 743 -18.88 5.15 -2.41
N ARG A 744 -18.53 6.45 -2.47
CA ARG A 744 -19.44 7.55 -2.12
C ARG A 744 -20.61 7.66 -3.09
N GLU A 745 -20.36 7.56 -4.40
CA GLU A 745 -21.40 7.65 -5.43
C GLU A 745 -22.47 6.56 -5.28
N PHE A 746 -22.06 5.33 -4.95
CA PHE A 746 -22.98 4.19 -4.80
C PHE A 746 -23.44 3.96 -3.36
N GLY A 747 -22.94 4.73 -2.38
CA GLY A 747 -23.26 4.55 -0.97
C GLY A 747 -22.82 3.18 -0.43
N ILE A 748 -21.69 2.66 -0.93
CA ILE A 748 -21.16 1.34 -0.54
C ILE A 748 -20.05 1.53 0.49
N PRO A 749 -20.09 0.83 1.64
CA PRO A 749 -19.02 0.92 2.62
C PRO A 749 -17.71 0.40 2.04
N ALA A 750 -16.63 1.16 2.25
CA ALA A 750 -15.32 0.80 1.73
C ALA A 750 -14.17 1.19 2.66
N VAL A 751 -13.10 0.40 2.65
CA VAL A 751 -11.86 0.69 3.37
C VAL A 751 -10.69 0.65 2.40
N ILE A 752 -10.01 1.76 2.24
CA ILE A 752 -9.04 1.98 1.16
C ILE A 752 -7.65 2.20 1.75
N GLY A 753 -6.65 1.52 1.21
CA GLY A 753 -5.26 1.71 1.62
C GLY A 753 -4.90 1.02 2.93
N ILE A 754 -5.42 -0.20 3.17
CA ILE A 754 -5.12 -0.95 4.41
C ILE A 754 -3.72 -1.57 4.43
N GLY A 755 -3.03 -1.59 3.29
CA GLY A 755 -1.76 -2.26 3.09
C GLY A 755 -1.90 -3.76 2.80
N GLU A 756 -0.91 -4.29 2.08
CA GLU A 756 -0.89 -5.69 1.59
C GLU A 756 -0.99 -6.71 2.72
N ARG A 757 -0.19 -6.54 3.80
CA ARG A 757 -0.19 -7.45 4.97
C ARG A 757 -1.58 -7.55 5.61
N ALA A 758 -2.25 -6.42 5.79
CA ALA A 758 -3.60 -6.40 6.37
C ALA A 758 -4.61 -7.04 5.42
N LEU A 759 -4.53 -6.76 4.11
CA LEU A 759 -5.41 -7.36 3.11
C LEU A 759 -5.26 -8.88 3.05
N ASN A 760 -4.02 -9.40 3.04
CA ASN A 760 -3.74 -10.83 3.03
C ASN A 760 -4.25 -11.54 4.29
N ARG A 761 -4.18 -10.88 5.46
CA ARG A 761 -4.79 -11.38 6.69
C ARG A 761 -6.30 -11.49 6.56
N LEU A 762 -6.96 -10.46 6.01
CA LEU A 762 -8.42 -10.45 5.80
C LEU A 762 -8.86 -11.45 4.72
N ALA A 763 -8.01 -11.75 3.74
CA ALA A 763 -8.29 -12.72 2.68
C ALA A 763 -8.48 -14.15 3.20
N GLY A 764 -7.90 -14.48 4.35
CA GLY A 764 -8.10 -15.78 5.01
C GLY A 764 -9.41 -15.89 5.81
N ALA A 765 -10.13 -14.79 6.02
CA ALA A 765 -11.39 -14.80 6.78
C ALA A 765 -12.56 -15.33 5.94
N GLN A 766 -13.48 -16.05 6.58
CA GLN A 766 -14.73 -16.43 5.92
C GLN A 766 -15.71 -15.27 5.91
N ARG A 767 -15.74 -14.46 6.98
CA ARG A 767 -16.69 -13.36 7.17
C ARG A 767 -16.07 -12.17 7.87
N LEU A 768 -16.42 -10.98 7.40
CA LEU A 768 -15.96 -9.71 7.97
C LEU A 768 -17.13 -8.83 8.39
N LEU A 769 -16.91 -8.08 9.46
CA LEU A 769 -17.67 -6.88 9.79
C LEU A 769 -16.84 -5.66 9.38
N MET A 770 -17.44 -4.75 8.62
CA MET A 770 -16.88 -3.46 8.23
C MET A 770 -17.81 -2.35 8.72
N ASP A 771 -17.31 -1.49 9.60
CA ASP A 771 -18.02 -0.34 10.14
C ASP A 771 -17.22 0.93 9.87
N CYS A 772 -17.59 1.64 8.80
CA CYS A 772 -16.85 2.82 8.35
C CYS A 772 -17.04 4.02 9.29
N ALA A 773 -18.19 4.12 9.97
CA ALA A 773 -18.42 5.17 10.96
C ALA A 773 -17.55 4.97 12.21
N ALA A 774 -17.37 3.72 12.65
CA ALA A 774 -16.50 3.38 13.77
C ALA A 774 -15.02 3.23 13.38
N SER A 775 -14.67 3.37 12.09
CA SER A 775 -13.33 3.12 11.56
C SER A 775 -12.77 1.74 11.95
N ARG A 776 -13.59 0.69 11.79
CA ARG A 776 -13.27 -0.66 12.27
C ARG A 776 -13.54 -1.74 11.23
N VAL A 777 -12.62 -2.71 11.13
CA VAL A 777 -12.79 -3.99 10.41
C VAL A 777 -12.48 -5.14 11.35
N GLU A 778 -13.37 -6.12 11.43
CA GLU A 778 -13.29 -7.25 12.37
C GLU A 778 -13.52 -8.58 11.64
N ILE A 779 -12.68 -9.57 11.96
CA ILE A 779 -12.82 -10.96 11.49
C ILE A 779 -13.82 -11.66 12.41
N LEU A 780 -14.93 -12.14 11.85
CA LEU A 780 -15.99 -12.80 12.62
C LEU A 780 -15.83 -14.34 12.65
N SER A 781 -15.21 -14.92 11.60
CA SER A 781 -15.00 -16.36 11.44
C SER A 781 -14.00 -16.66 10.35
#